data_AF-A0A2V5ZM91-F1
#
_entry.id   AF-A0A2V5ZM91-F1
#
_cell.length_a   1.000
_cell.length_b   1.000
_cell.length_c   1.000
_cell.angle_alpha   90.00
_cell.angle_beta   90.00
_cell.angle_gamma   90.00
#
_symmetry.space_group_name_H-M   'P 1'
#
loop_
_entity.id
_entity.type
_entity.pdbx_description
1 polymer ?
#
loop_
_entity_poly.entity_id
_entity_poly.type
_entity_poly.pdbx_seq_one_letter_code
_entity_poly.pdbx_strand_id
1 'polypeptide(L)'
;MRRRVARLFPDGSLDTTFNPGGGADDTINAIALQPDEKLLVAGRFTRMGNRNRNGIARLNQNGAVDTSFNPGAGADNPVLALAVDNDGTILIGGDFTTYNNVSRSRIARLNANGSFNTGFNPGNGANGAVQALAVQPDGSIIVGGDFSEFDNQPALSVVRLLPNGSRDPSFQSAAGPNGFVHTVALQSDGKILIGGAFTAVGGVPRNRIARLNTDGTLDTTFDPGAGADDDVFSLALQGDGKIIVAGEFTHMNGVVRNRLVRLNSNGALDLSINFGSGANNFILSALIQPDEQILIGGGFTAVNGFPRKYIARLLGGADTGPGVLEFSAAEYTVSEAGTNVSVQVIRTGGSTGALSVDVRSVDGTATAGQDYDAVNTTLFFNDGQTVATIQVGIRNDTLVEPSETVTLLLTNLSGDGQFGQQATATITIVNDDARVGFISPTYFVNENVVGGQATVTLERVGTTSGTVTVDFITLTNSTATAGSDYLPVTTTVTFAPGVTNQTVNVPIFEDNFVEGAENISLVLSNLTGPAILGTSNAVLSIIDNDFNRGNLTFSTLQYSVSEGVGTAVITILRTNGNTGAISVDYHTTNGTAVAGADYEATAGRLTIADGQISSTISIRILDDLLIEGNETFQIIISNPTGGAVISGPDTANVFIAENDFGPGTIDESFNPGAGANGLVRAVGAQSDGHVVVGGLFTTFDNTNRAYITRLNADGSQDLAFNTNVGPSGPVFALGVMPDNRVLLGGNFTNVNGVLFRRLARLDGTGAIDANFNQVPNFNASINAVSVQADGRALVGGGFSLPIRSIVQVRLDGSVDTSFSLGVGANGPVHAVAAISGGGAYLGGAFTQLSGLPALRIARLNHDGSYDQSFATDSITNGSVYALAVQADGKLIAAGDFVLRGSGARVNLVRFNTDGSVDGSFNPGSSVNGPVFAMVLQPSGKLIIGGDFTVYNGSSRNHYARLQPDGSIDNAFNPGNGADGIIYAIALLPDNNLVIGGDFHAVNGVPRNGVARIRANDADARFTSIEPVPGGCRLILACTPGANYITEASSNLANWIPISTNNATTGILIINDPNANSYTTRFYRARKADF
;
A
#
# COMPACT_ATOMS: atom_id res chain seq x y z
N MET A 1 -1.43 17.73 -31.70
CA MET A 1 -0.04 17.72 -31.16
C MET A 1 0.51 19.13 -31.22
N ARG A 2 0.97 19.69 -30.11
CA ARG A 2 1.74 20.95 -30.10
C ARG A 2 3.20 20.60 -30.37
N ARG A 3 3.83 21.21 -31.37
CA ARG A 3 5.24 20.96 -31.66
C ARG A 3 6.10 22.08 -31.08
N ARG A 4 7.03 21.71 -30.19
CA ARG A 4 8.20 22.49 -29.72
C ARG A 4 7.93 23.79 -28.94
N VAL A 5 6.69 24.25 -28.76
CA VAL A 5 6.35 25.39 -27.88
C VAL A 5 5.02 25.16 -27.16
N ALA A 6 4.94 25.53 -25.89
CA ALA A 6 3.76 25.44 -25.04
C ALA A 6 3.76 26.56 -23.99
N ARG A 7 2.57 26.88 -23.47
CA ARG A 7 2.40 27.76 -22.30
C ARG A 7 1.82 26.95 -21.15
N LEU A 8 2.27 27.23 -19.93
CA LEU A 8 1.80 26.60 -18.71
C LEU A 8 1.12 27.66 -17.83
N PHE A 9 0.13 27.24 -17.05
CA PHE A 9 -0.42 28.03 -15.95
C PHE A 9 0.55 28.04 -14.75
N PRO A 10 0.38 28.95 -13.77
CA PRO A 10 1.23 29.00 -12.58
C PRO A 10 1.27 27.69 -11.76
N ASP A 11 0.22 26.87 -11.84
CA ASP A 11 0.15 25.55 -11.21
C ASP A 11 0.90 24.44 -12.00
N GLY A 12 1.53 24.80 -13.12
CA GLY A 12 2.27 23.90 -14.00
C GLY A 12 1.39 23.12 -14.98
N SER A 13 0.07 23.29 -14.94
CA SER A 13 -0.83 22.66 -15.90
C SER A 13 -0.69 23.31 -17.29
N LEU A 14 -0.89 22.50 -18.33
CA LEU A 14 -0.77 22.97 -19.71
C LEU A 14 -1.93 23.93 -20.04
N ASP A 15 -1.61 25.16 -20.46
CA ASP A 15 -2.63 26.10 -20.92
C ASP A 15 -3.17 25.64 -22.28
N THR A 16 -4.38 25.08 -22.28
CA THR A 16 -4.97 24.52 -23.49
C THR A 16 -5.40 25.60 -24.50
N THR A 17 -5.52 26.86 -24.09
CA THR A 17 -5.92 27.97 -24.96
C THR A 17 -4.78 28.52 -25.81
N PHE A 18 -3.53 28.29 -25.41
CA PHE A 18 -2.35 28.63 -26.21
C PHE A 18 -2.10 27.56 -27.29
N ASN A 19 -2.35 27.91 -28.55
CA ASN A 19 -2.29 26.98 -29.68
C ASN A 19 -1.39 27.50 -30.83
N PRO A 20 -0.14 27.00 -30.95
CA PRO A 20 0.75 27.31 -32.06
C PRO A 20 0.40 26.58 -33.37
N GLY A 21 -0.70 25.83 -33.42
CA GLY A 21 -1.09 25.02 -34.58
C GLY A 21 -0.05 23.92 -34.85
N GLY A 22 0.53 23.94 -36.06
CA GLY A 22 1.60 23.01 -36.46
C GLY A 22 2.92 23.18 -35.70
N GLY A 23 3.09 24.28 -34.94
CA GLY A 23 4.32 24.54 -34.20
C GLY A 23 5.54 24.71 -35.11
N ALA A 24 6.74 24.69 -34.51
CA ALA A 24 8.00 24.86 -35.25
C ALA A 24 8.41 23.51 -35.86
N ASP A 25 8.96 23.53 -37.07
CA ASP A 25 9.41 22.31 -37.75
C ASP A 25 10.80 21.82 -37.30
N ASP A 26 11.56 22.68 -36.63
CA ASP A 26 12.81 22.34 -35.96
C ASP A 26 12.90 23.04 -34.58
N THR A 27 14.08 23.00 -33.98
CA THR A 27 14.41 23.46 -32.63
C THR A 27 14.23 24.97 -32.48
N ILE A 28 13.63 25.37 -31.37
CA ILE A 28 13.61 26.76 -30.88
C ILE A 28 14.78 26.91 -29.91
N ASN A 29 15.69 27.83 -30.18
CA ASN A 29 16.88 28.08 -29.38
C ASN A 29 16.70 29.25 -28.41
N ALA A 30 15.90 30.25 -28.77
CA ALA A 30 15.65 31.42 -27.93
C ALA A 30 14.18 31.85 -28.01
N ILE A 31 13.68 32.40 -26.91
CA ILE A 31 12.36 33.01 -26.81
C ILE A 31 12.46 34.34 -26.08
N ALA A 32 11.59 35.29 -26.41
CA ALA A 32 11.48 36.55 -25.70
C ALA A 32 10.02 37.01 -25.67
N LEU A 33 9.55 37.49 -24.52
CA LEU A 33 8.24 38.09 -24.37
C LEU A 33 8.33 39.58 -24.67
N GLN A 34 7.42 40.09 -25.50
CA GLN A 34 7.30 41.52 -25.78
C GLN A 34 6.37 42.20 -24.76
N PRO A 35 6.46 43.54 -24.57
CA PRO A 35 5.57 44.28 -23.66
C PRO A 35 4.07 44.16 -23.98
N ASP A 36 3.71 43.82 -25.22
CA ASP A 36 2.33 43.56 -25.66
C ASP A 36 1.90 42.09 -25.45
N GLU A 37 2.64 41.34 -24.62
CA GLU A 37 2.45 39.92 -24.30
C GLU A 37 2.55 38.96 -25.50
N LYS A 38 3.07 39.42 -26.65
CA LYS A 38 3.39 38.53 -27.76
C LYS A 38 4.72 37.83 -27.54
N LEU A 39 4.80 36.58 -27.97
CA LEU A 39 5.98 35.74 -27.81
C LEU A 39 6.79 35.71 -29.12
N LEU A 40 8.04 36.16 -29.07
CA LEU A 40 9.01 35.92 -30.12
C LEU A 40 9.70 34.57 -29.89
N VAL A 41 9.89 33.83 -30.98
CA VAL A 41 10.63 32.55 -30.99
C VAL A 41 11.67 32.60 -32.09
N ALA A 42 12.87 32.11 -31.80
CA ALA A 42 14.00 32.06 -32.71
C ALA A 42 14.72 30.71 -32.63
N GLY A 43 15.28 30.21 -33.73
CA GLY A 43 15.93 28.90 -33.74
C GLY A 43 16.38 28.41 -35.11
N ARG A 44 16.41 27.08 -35.28
CA ARG A 44 16.79 26.36 -36.51
C ARG A 44 15.63 26.16 -37.48
N PHE A 45 14.41 26.47 -37.06
CA PHE A 45 13.19 26.19 -37.82
C PHE A 45 13.09 27.03 -39.10
N THR A 46 12.49 26.45 -40.13
CA THR A 46 12.19 27.15 -41.40
C THR A 46 10.71 27.52 -41.49
N ARG A 47 9.86 26.89 -40.67
CA ARG A 47 8.41 27.07 -40.68
C ARG A 47 7.87 27.22 -39.26
N MET A 48 6.86 28.07 -39.14
CA MET A 48 6.04 28.22 -37.93
C MET A 48 4.58 28.01 -38.31
N GLY A 49 4.00 26.91 -37.83
CA GLY A 49 2.71 26.43 -38.31
C GLY A 49 2.77 26.09 -39.81
N ASN A 50 1.90 26.70 -40.61
CA ASN A 50 1.87 26.48 -42.06
C ASN A 50 2.62 27.56 -42.87
N ARG A 51 3.34 28.49 -42.21
CA ARG A 51 4.00 29.62 -42.86
C ARG A 51 5.52 29.50 -42.80
N ASN A 52 6.20 29.94 -43.86
CA ASN A 52 7.66 30.06 -43.88
C ASN A 52 8.09 31.20 -42.96
N ARG A 53 8.98 30.89 -42.03
CA ARG A 53 9.50 31.77 -40.98
C ARG A 53 10.91 31.29 -40.67
N ASN A 54 11.87 31.62 -41.53
CA ASN A 54 13.24 31.14 -41.39
C ASN A 54 13.91 31.78 -40.16
N GLY A 55 14.12 30.96 -39.13
CA GLY A 55 14.86 31.29 -37.92
C GLY A 55 14.15 32.20 -36.93
N ILE A 56 13.05 32.87 -37.29
CA ILE A 56 12.32 33.76 -36.37
C ILE A 56 10.82 33.88 -36.68
N ALA A 57 10.00 33.86 -35.64
CA ALA A 57 8.55 34.10 -35.71
C ALA A 57 8.05 34.83 -34.46
N ARG A 58 6.85 35.42 -34.56
CA ARG A 58 6.09 35.96 -33.43
C ARG A 58 4.76 35.24 -33.30
N LEU A 59 4.34 34.95 -32.07
CA LEU A 59 3.08 34.34 -31.71
C LEU A 59 2.25 35.34 -30.89
N ASN A 60 0.94 35.37 -31.15
CA ASN A 60 -0.01 36.13 -30.35
C ASN A 60 -0.21 35.47 -28.97
N GLN A 61 -0.90 36.16 -28.07
CA GLN A 61 -1.21 35.65 -26.72
C GLN A 61 -2.01 34.34 -26.73
N ASN A 62 -2.75 34.03 -27.81
CA ASN A 62 -3.43 32.73 -27.98
C ASN A 62 -2.56 31.66 -28.67
N GLY A 63 -1.28 31.94 -28.92
CA GLY A 63 -0.34 31.04 -29.60
C GLY A 63 -0.40 31.08 -31.13
N ALA A 64 -1.41 31.71 -31.75
CA ALA A 64 -1.50 31.80 -33.20
C ALA A 64 -0.34 32.64 -33.77
N VAL A 65 0.22 32.24 -34.91
CA VAL A 65 1.30 32.99 -35.58
C VAL A 65 0.84 34.40 -35.93
N ASP A 66 1.55 35.42 -35.44
CA ASP A 66 1.29 36.82 -35.74
C ASP A 66 1.63 37.11 -37.20
N THR A 67 0.62 37.51 -37.98
CA THR A 67 0.76 37.80 -39.41
C THR A 67 1.27 39.21 -39.68
N SER A 68 1.17 40.11 -38.70
CA SER A 68 1.73 41.47 -38.79
C SER A 68 3.25 41.48 -38.66
N PHE A 69 3.83 40.43 -38.08
CA PHE A 69 5.26 40.19 -38.06
C PHE A 69 5.70 39.57 -39.39
N ASN A 70 6.63 40.18 -40.11
CA ASN A 70 7.12 39.69 -41.39
C ASN A 70 8.65 39.81 -41.50
N PRO A 71 9.39 38.69 -41.35
CA PRO A 71 10.84 38.67 -41.51
C PRO A 71 11.29 38.57 -42.99
N GLY A 72 10.37 38.56 -43.95
CA GLY A 72 10.69 38.33 -45.37
C GLY A 72 11.27 36.94 -45.59
N ALA A 73 12.41 36.83 -46.26
CA ALA A 73 13.14 35.57 -46.42
C ALA A 73 13.79 35.07 -45.10
N GLY A 74 13.85 35.91 -44.06
CA GLY A 74 14.42 35.56 -42.75
C GLY A 74 15.94 35.33 -42.79
N ALA A 75 16.46 34.63 -41.79
CA ALA A 75 17.88 34.26 -41.70
C ALA A 75 18.18 33.04 -42.59
N ASP A 76 19.39 32.98 -43.16
CA ASP A 76 19.84 31.83 -43.97
C ASP A 76 20.37 30.63 -43.16
N ASN A 77 20.79 30.88 -41.92
CA ASN A 77 21.22 29.86 -40.95
C ASN A 77 20.56 30.13 -39.58
N PRO A 78 20.73 29.24 -38.59
CA PRO A 78 20.04 29.34 -37.31
C PRO A 78 20.24 30.68 -36.58
N VAL A 79 19.16 31.13 -35.95
CA VAL A 79 19.19 32.22 -34.98
C VAL A 79 19.27 31.58 -33.59
N LEU A 80 20.36 31.86 -32.87
CA LEU A 80 20.69 31.23 -31.59
C LEU A 80 20.34 32.13 -30.40
N ALA A 81 20.36 33.45 -30.60
CA ALA A 81 20.14 34.46 -29.56
C ALA A 81 19.07 35.46 -29.99
N LEU A 82 18.32 35.97 -29.01
CA LEU A 82 17.23 36.92 -29.21
C LEU A 82 17.15 37.89 -28.03
N ALA A 83 17.04 39.19 -28.31
CA ALA A 83 16.74 40.21 -27.30
C ALA A 83 15.76 41.25 -27.86
N VAL A 84 14.98 41.89 -26.98
CA VAL A 84 14.03 42.95 -27.34
C VAL A 84 14.48 44.24 -26.67
N ASP A 85 14.56 45.32 -27.45
CA ASP A 85 14.91 46.66 -26.99
C ASP A 85 13.64 47.39 -26.48
N ASN A 86 13.82 48.46 -25.70
CA ASN A 86 12.73 49.21 -25.09
C ASN A 86 11.80 49.90 -26.11
N ASP A 87 12.31 50.18 -27.31
CA ASP A 87 11.54 50.73 -28.43
C ASP A 87 10.76 49.66 -29.23
N GLY A 88 10.84 48.39 -28.81
CA GLY A 88 10.22 47.25 -29.47
C GLY A 88 10.98 46.71 -30.68
N THR A 89 12.17 47.25 -31.00
CA THR A 89 13.07 46.63 -31.96
C THR A 89 13.64 45.32 -31.40
N ILE A 90 14.05 44.43 -32.31
CA ILE A 90 14.41 43.06 -31.97
C ILE A 90 15.83 42.80 -32.44
N LEU A 91 16.70 42.36 -31.54
CA LEU A 91 18.05 41.93 -31.87
C LEU A 91 18.10 40.42 -32.01
N ILE A 92 18.72 39.96 -33.09
CA ILE A 92 18.96 38.55 -33.35
C ILE A 92 20.46 38.29 -33.51
N GLY A 93 20.90 37.19 -32.94
CA GLY A 93 22.26 36.67 -33.05
C GLY A 93 22.22 35.21 -33.44
N GLY A 94 23.21 34.73 -34.20
CA GLY A 94 23.25 33.33 -34.60
C GLY A 94 24.43 32.99 -35.48
N ASP A 95 24.22 32.08 -36.42
CA ASP A 95 25.24 31.67 -37.40
C ASP A 95 24.87 32.08 -38.84
N PHE A 96 23.88 32.97 -38.98
CA PHE A 96 23.44 33.50 -40.27
C PHE A 96 24.47 34.45 -40.88
N THR A 97 24.55 34.40 -42.20
CA THR A 97 25.40 35.29 -43.01
C THR A 97 24.59 36.32 -43.78
N THR A 98 23.28 36.09 -43.89
CA THR A 98 22.32 37.02 -44.46
C THR A 98 21.01 37.03 -43.67
N TYR A 99 20.34 38.18 -43.65
CA TYR A 99 18.97 38.31 -43.19
C TYR A 99 18.14 39.02 -44.25
N ASN A 100 17.05 38.38 -44.68
CA ASN A 100 16.21 38.85 -45.77
C ASN A 100 17.03 39.19 -47.04
N ASN A 101 18.00 38.33 -47.37
CA ASN A 101 18.98 38.48 -48.45
C ASN A 101 19.93 39.69 -48.32
N VAL A 102 19.96 40.37 -47.17
CA VAL A 102 20.94 41.42 -46.87
C VAL A 102 22.10 40.81 -46.09
N SER A 103 23.34 41.03 -46.56
CA SER A 103 24.55 40.54 -45.89
C SER A 103 24.62 41.02 -44.45
N ARG A 104 24.66 40.08 -43.50
CA ARG A 104 24.78 40.34 -42.07
C ARG A 104 25.49 39.16 -41.42
N SER A 105 26.71 39.41 -40.96
CA SER A 105 27.50 38.40 -40.25
C SER A 105 26.99 38.27 -38.83
N ARG A 106 26.04 37.36 -38.63
CA ARG A 106 25.68 36.74 -37.34
C ARG A 106 25.00 37.63 -36.30
N ILE A 107 24.79 38.91 -36.60
CA ILE A 107 23.99 39.83 -35.80
C ILE A 107 23.18 40.78 -36.67
N ALA A 108 21.92 41.02 -36.30
CA ALA A 108 21.04 41.98 -36.95
C ALA A 108 20.03 42.57 -35.97
N ARG A 109 19.56 43.78 -36.27
CA ARG A 109 18.41 44.42 -35.61
C ARG A 109 17.22 44.45 -36.58
N LEU A 110 16.03 44.19 -36.05
CA LEU A 110 14.77 44.18 -36.77
C LEU A 110 13.85 45.24 -36.18
N ASN A 111 13.00 45.81 -37.01
CA ASN A 111 11.91 46.66 -36.54
C ASN A 111 10.85 45.80 -35.81
N ALA A 112 9.97 46.42 -35.03
CA ALA A 112 8.91 45.73 -34.30
C ALA A 112 7.97 44.87 -35.18
N ASN A 113 7.91 45.14 -36.49
CA ASN A 113 7.16 44.34 -37.46
C ASN A 113 7.99 43.19 -38.10
N GLY A 114 9.21 42.93 -37.65
CA GLY A 114 10.10 41.88 -38.16
C GLY A 114 10.91 42.26 -39.41
N SER A 115 10.63 43.42 -40.02
CA SER A 115 11.42 43.91 -41.15
C SER A 115 12.84 44.26 -40.73
N PHE A 116 13.78 44.11 -41.66
CA PHE A 116 15.19 44.40 -41.43
C PHE A 116 15.42 45.90 -41.11
N ASN A 117 16.16 46.22 -40.03
CA ASN A 117 16.48 47.60 -39.65
C ASN A 117 17.83 48.02 -40.27
N THR A 118 17.78 48.88 -41.28
CA THR A 118 18.98 49.36 -42.00
C THR A 118 19.81 50.38 -41.21
N GLY A 119 19.26 50.99 -40.17
CA GLY A 119 19.98 51.93 -39.30
C GLY A 119 20.97 51.24 -38.36
N PHE A 120 20.86 49.92 -38.21
CA PHE A 120 21.80 49.10 -37.46
C PHE A 120 22.91 48.55 -38.37
N ASN A 121 24.14 48.97 -38.12
CA ASN A 121 25.31 48.60 -38.92
C ASN A 121 26.46 48.06 -38.05
N PRO A 122 26.62 46.73 -37.95
CA PRO A 122 27.72 46.10 -37.23
C PRO A 122 29.03 46.02 -38.04
N GLY A 123 29.13 46.70 -39.18
CA GLY A 123 30.27 46.56 -40.09
C GLY A 123 30.36 45.13 -40.65
N ASN A 124 31.54 44.51 -40.54
CA ASN A 124 31.74 43.11 -40.92
C ASN A 124 31.20 42.11 -39.87
N GLY A 125 30.71 42.60 -38.73
CA GLY A 125 30.12 41.78 -37.66
C GLY A 125 31.09 40.79 -37.04
N ALA A 126 30.56 39.73 -36.42
CA ALA A 126 31.36 38.70 -35.77
C ALA A 126 31.88 37.64 -36.75
N ASN A 127 33.15 37.24 -36.60
CA ASN A 127 33.77 36.19 -37.42
C ASN A 127 33.43 34.75 -36.98
N GLY A 128 32.65 34.58 -35.90
CA GLY A 128 32.02 33.32 -35.50
C GLY A 128 30.66 33.51 -34.80
N ALA A 129 30.00 32.42 -34.42
CA ALA A 129 28.59 32.38 -33.99
C ALA A 129 28.28 33.30 -32.80
N VAL A 130 27.19 34.08 -32.89
CA VAL A 130 26.67 34.87 -31.76
C VAL A 130 25.64 34.03 -31.01
N GLN A 131 25.89 33.75 -29.73
CA GLN A 131 25.07 32.86 -28.90
C GLN A 131 24.34 33.58 -27.76
N ALA A 132 24.77 34.79 -27.39
CA ALA A 132 24.18 35.57 -26.32
C ALA A 132 24.05 37.04 -26.69
N LEU A 133 22.92 37.65 -26.31
CA LEU A 133 22.62 39.06 -26.51
C LEU A 133 21.96 39.62 -25.25
N ALA A 134 22.42 40.79 -24.79
CA ALA A 134 21.72 41.56 -23.78
C ALA A 134 21.75 43.05 -24.10
N VAL A 135 20.61 43.73 -23.93
CA VAL A 135 20.46 45.17 -24.15
C VAL A 135 20.59 45.90 -22.83
N GLN A 136 21.52 46.84 -22.76
CA GLN A 136 21.74 47.69 -21.59
C GLN A 136 20.70 48.83 -21.54
N PRO A 137 20.45 49.44 -20.36
CA PRO A 137 19.45 50.51 -20.24
C PRO A 137 19.67 51.74 -21.14
N ASP A 138 20.91 52.00 -21.57
CA ASP A 138 21.30 53.07 -22.49
C ASP A 138 21.13 52.68 -23.98
N GLY A 139 20.65 51.47 -24.27
CA GLY A 139 20.51 50.91 -25.62
C GLY A 139 21.77 50.27 -26.18
N SER A 140 22.89 50.31 -25.46
CA SER A 140 24.11 49.58 -25.83
C SER A 140 23.86 48.07 -25.72
N ILE A 141 24.59 47.27 -26.49
CA ILE A 141 24.32 45.83 -26.64
C ILE A 141 25.57 45.05 -26.25
N ILE A 142 25.45 44.14 -25.30
CA ILE A 142 26.46 43.13 -25.03
C ILE A 142 26.21 41.93 -25.94
N VAL A 143 27.24 41.54 -26.69
CA VAL A 143 27.23 40.42 -27.62
C VAL A 143 28.23 39.39 -27.12
N GLY A 144 27.77 38.16 -26.90
CA GLY A 144 28.58 37.01 -26.50
C GLY A 144 28.48 35.87 -27.54
N GLY A 145 29.55 35.11 -27.72
CA GLY A 145 29.54 34.00 -28.66
C GLY A 145 30.87 33.26 -28.79
N ASP A 146 31.04 32.62 -29.94
CA ASP A 146 32.26 31.97 -30.38
C ASP A 146 32.85 32.79 -31.54
N PHE A 147 33.54 33.88 -31.22
CA PHE A 147 34.20 34.74 -32.21
C PHE A 147 35.51 35.27 -31.64
N SER A 148 36.49 35.50 -32.50
CA SER A 148 37.79 36.10 -32.13
C SER A 148 37.94 37.54 -32.61
N GLU A 149 37.06 37.97 -33.54
CA GLU A 149 37.06 39.31 -34.10
C GLU A 149 35.63 39.82 -34.29
N PHE A 150 35.47 41.14 -34.17
CA PHE A 150 34.27 41.86 -34.54
C PHE A 150 34.65 43.07 -35.39
N ASP A 151 34.04 43.20 -36.57
CA ASP A 151 34.36 44.21 -37.57
C ASP A 151 35.86 44.28 -37.92
N ASN A 152 36.49 43.10 -38.09
CA ASN A 152 37.92 42.92 -38.32
C ASN A 152 38.83 43.51 -37.23
N GLN A 153 38.31 43.72 -36.02
CA GLN A 153 39.07 44.14 -34.85
C GLN A 153 39.05 43.02 -33.80
N PRO A 154 40.14 42.82 -33.02
CA PRO A 154 40.18 41.80 -31.98
C PRO A 154 39.06 41.98 -30.95
N ALA A 155 38.26 40.94 -30.78
CA ALA A 155 37.19 40.86 -29.78
C ALA A 155 37.01 39.39 -29.40
N LEU A 156 37.53 38.99 -28.24
CA LEU A 156 37.50 37.60 -27.82
C LEU A 156 36.16 37.29 -27.15
N SER A 157 35.26 36.64 -27.89
CA SER A 157 33.96 36.10 -27.47
C SER A 157 32.96 37.06 -26.82
N VAL A 158 33.35 38.32 -26.52
CA VAL A 158 32.50 39.36 -25.94
C VAL A 158 32.83 40.72 -26.57
N VAL A 159 31.81 41.46 -26.99
CA VAL A 159 31.93 42.85 -27.45
C VAL A 159 30.71 43.66 -27.02
N ARG A 160 30.90 44.97 -26.80
CA ARG A 160 29.79 45.92 -26.66
C ARG A 160 29.61 46.73 -27.94
N LEU A 161 28.36 46.87 -28.38
CA LEU A 161 27.97 47.71 -29.50
C LEU A 161 27.16 48.90 -29.00
N LEU A 162 27.31 50.04 -29.67
CA LEU A 162 26.43 51.20 -29.52
C LEU A 162 25.04 50.88 -30.12
N PRO A 163 23.99 51.66 -29.80
CA PRO A 163 22.63 51.42 -30.33
C PRO A 163 22.54 51.34 -31.86
N ASN A 164 23.45 52.03 -32.58
CA ASN A 164 23.54 52.01 -34.04
C ASN A 164 24.26 50.76 -34.61
N GLY A 165 24.76 49.86 -33.75
CA GLY A 165 25.48 48.64 -34.11
C GLY A 165 26.99 48.76 -34.24
N SER A 166 27.55 49.97 -34.26
CA SER A 166 29.02 50.13 -34.28
C SER A 166 29.65 49.68 -32.96
N ARG A 167 30.88 49.15 -33.03
CA ARG A 167 31.63 48.74 -31.84
C ARG A 167 31.85 49.92 -30.90
N ASP A 168 31.62 49.72 -29.61
CA ASP A 168 31.97 50.71 -28.58
C ASP A 168 33.47 50.62 -28.25
N PRO A 169 34.28 51.65 -28.58
CA PRO A 169 35.72 51.64 -28.33
C PRO A 169 36.08 51.75 -26.84
N SER A 170 35.15 52.18 -25.98
CA SER A 170 35.39 52.26 -24.53
C SER A 170 35.33 50.90 -23.83
N PHE A 171 34.88 49.85 -24.53
CA PHE A 171 34.77 48.50 -24.01
C PHE A 171 35.96 47.62 -24.45
N GLN A 172 36.67 47.03 -23.48
CA GLN A 172 37.91 46.29 -23.69
C GLN A 172 37.67 44.84 -24.18
N SER A 173 37.28 44.68 -25.45
CA SER A 173 36.99 43.37 -26.04
C SER A 173 38.22 42.49 -26.33
N ALA A 174 39.41 43.09 -26.49
CA ALA A 174 40.61 42.35 -26.92
C ALA A 174 41.19 41.45 -25.81
N ALA A 175 40.92 41.76 -24.54
CA ALA A 175 41.32 40.98 -23.37
C ALA A 175 40.14 40.19 -22.78
N GLY A 176 39.24 39.69 -23.65
CA GLY A 176 38.04 38.94 -23.26
C GLY A 176 38.31 37.48 -22.85
N PRO A 177 37.25 36.66 -22.76
CA PRO A 177 37.35 35.22 -22.48
C PRO A 177 38.10 34.44 -23.55
N ASN A 178 38.89 33.44 -23.15
CA ASN A 178 39.66 32.58 -24.06
C ASN A 178 38.87 31.41 -24.68
N GLY A 179 37.54 31.43 -24.59
CA GLY A 179 36.64 30.39 -25.05
C GLY A 179 35.23 30.94 -25.26
N PHE A 180 34.27 30.06 -25.57
CA PHE A 180 32.94 30.50 -25.99
C PHE A 180 32.15 31.13 -24.84
N VAL A 181 31.31 32.10 -25.17
CA VAL A 181 30.32 32.64 -24.25
C VAL A 181 28.93 32.22 -24.72
N HIS A 182 28.29 31.33 -23.95
CA HIS A 182 26.95 30.81 -24.23
C HIS A 182 25.86 31.74 -23.70
N THR A 183 26.13 32.49 -22.62
CA THR A 183 25.14 33.31 -21.95
C THR A 183 25.73 34.58 -21.36
N VAL A 184 24.92 35.64 -21.36
CA VAL A 184 25.24 36.94 -20.77
C VAL A 184 24.07 37.44 -19.94
N ALA A 185 24.34 37.98 -18.75
CA ALA A 185 23.34 38.57 -17.88
C ALA A 185 23.82 39.95 -17.37
N LEU A 186 22.90 40.92 -17.33
CA LEU A 186 23.21 42.29 -16.89
C LEU A 186 22.79 42.49 -15.45
N GLN A 187 23.71 43.00 -14.63
CA GLN A 187 23.40 43.41 -13.26
C GLN A 187 22.93 44.88 -13.21
N SER A 188 22.18 45.23 -12.17
CA SER A 188 21.62 46.58 -11.99
C SER A 188 22.68 47.65 -11.74
N ASP A 189 23.89 47.27 -11.32
CA ASP A 189 25.05 48.15 -11.18
C ASP A 189 25.82 48.38 -12.52
N GLY A 190 25.32 47.80 -13.61
CA GLY A 190 25.92 47.90 -14.94
C GLY A 190 27.00 46.87 -15.23
N LYS A 191 27.39 46.03 -14.26
CA LYS A 191 28.31 44.91 -14.49
C LYS A 191 27.66 43.80 -15.29
N ILE A 192 28.50 42.97 -15.90
CA ILE A 192 28.08 41.97 -16.89
C ILE A 192 28.56 40.60 -16.44
N LEU A 193 27.65 39.66 -16.22
CA LEU A 193 27.99 38.27 -15.98
C LEU A 193 28.05 37.52 -17.31
N ILE A 194 29.05 36.66 -17.44
CA ILE A 194 29.26 35.81 -18.61
C ILE A 194 29.41 34.35 -18.16
N GLY A 195 28.78 33.46 -18.92
CA GLY A 195 28.86 32.00 -18.73
C GLY A 195 29.15 31.31 -20.06
N GLY A 196 29.98 30.28 -20.05
CA GLY A 196 30.30 29.55 -21.27
C GLY A 196 31.39 28.51 -21.11
N ALA A 197 32.22 28.38 -22.15
CA ALA A 197 33.22 27.34 -22.31
C ALA A 197 34.68 27.84 -22.12
N PHE A 198 34.87 29.01 -21.51
CA PHE A 198 36.18 29.61 -21.29
C PHE A 198 36.84 29.13 -19.99
N THR A 199 38.16 29.25 -19.90
CA THR A 199 38.96 28.92 -18.71
C THR A 199 39.72 30.12 -18.14
N ALA A 200 39.79 31.22 -18.88
CA ALA A 200 40.40 32.48 -18.45
C ALA A 200 39.73 33.68 -19.09
N VAL A 201 39.80 34.83 -18.41
CA VAL A 201 39.35 36.14 -18.91
C VAL A 201 40.47 37.15 -18.66
N GLY A 202 40.91 37.85 -19.70
CA GLY A 202 42.04 38.79 -19.59
C GLY A 202 43.34 38.12 -19.11
N GLY A 203 43.51 36.82 -19.38
CA GLY A 203 44.63 36.00 -18.90
C GLY A 203 44.52 35.53 -17.44
N VAL A 204 43.49 35.95 -16.69
CA VAL A 204 43.26 35.50 -15.32
C VAL A 204 42.36 34.25 -15.32
N PRO A 205 42.74 33.17 -14.61
CA PRO A 205 41.92 31.95 -14.52
C PRO A 205 40.52 32.21 -13.97
N ARG A 206 39.51 31.87 -14.77
CA ARG A 206 38.09 31.92 -14.46
C ARG A 206 37.40 30.84 -15.28
N ASN A 207 37.08 29.72 -14.65
CA ASN A 207 36.48 28.60 -15.34
C ASN A 207 34.97 28.81 -15.51
N ARG A 208 34.55 28.95 -16.77
CA ARG A 208 33.18 28.87 -17.28
C ARG A 208 32.19 29.95 -16.78
N ILE A 209 32.56 30.72 -15.76
CA ILE A 209 31.78 31.87 -15.25
C ILE A 209 32.69 33.01 -14.80
N ALA A 210 32.32 34.25 -15.15
CA ALA A 210 33.02 35.46 -14.74
C ALA A 210 32.09 36.66 -14.70
N ARG A 211 32.51 37.73 -14.02
CA ARG A 211 31.88 39.05 -14.08
C ARG A 211 32.84 40.06 -14.68
N LEU A 212 32.34 40.90 -15.57
CA LEU A 212 33.06 42.02 -16.17
C LEU A 212 32.56 43.34 -15.57
N ASN A 213 33.47 44.30 -15.45
CA ASN A 213 33.16 45.69 -15.18
C ASN A 213 32.44 46.32 -16.39
N THR A 214 31.93 47.53 -16.20
CA THR A 214 31.23 48.30 -17.24
C THR A 214 32.14 48.64 -18.44
N ASP A 215 33.46 48.61 -18.29
CA ASP A 215 34.43 48.82 -19.37
C ASP A 215 34.89 47.49 -20.03
N GLY A 216 34.34 46.35 -19.62
CA GLY A 216 34.68 45.03 -20.16
C GLY A 216 35.89 44.36 -19.53
N THR A 217 36.59 45.00 -18.59
CA THR A 217 37.65 44.36 -17.81
C THR A 217 37.09 43.33 -16.83
N LEU A 218 37.87 42.34 -16.42
CA LEU A 218 37.47 41.37 -15.40
C LEU A 218 37.22 42.07 -14.04
N ASP A 219 36.07 41.83 -13.43
CA ASP A 219 35.82 42.20 -12.04
C ASP A 219 36.44 41.16 -11.10
N THR A 220 37.61 41.47 -10.54
CA THR A 220 38.34 40.57 -9.65
C THR A 220 37.68 40.41 -8.28
N THR A 221 36.68 41.24 -7.93
CA THR A 221 35.90 41.07 -6.68
C THR A 221 34.86 39.97 -6.79
N PHE A 222 34.58 39.49 -8.01
CA PHE A 222 33.80 38.29 -8.26
C PHE A 222 34.74 37.10 -8.43
N ASP A 223 34.68 36.15 -7.49
CA ASP A 223 35.53 34.96 -7.52
C ASP A 223 34.72 33.68 -7.29
N PRO A 224 34.51 32.85 -8.34
CA PRO A 224 33.87 31.54 -8.21
C PRO A 224 34.85 30.44 -7.74
N GLY A 225 36.06 30.80 -7.33
CA GLY A 225 37.12 29.86 -6.96
C GLY A 225 37.59 29.06 -8.16
N ALA A 226 37.58 27.71 -8.05
CA ALA A 226 37.91 26.85 -9.19
C ALA A 226 36.86 26.89 -10.32
N GLY A 227 35.70 27.52 -10.11
CA GLY A 227 34.63 27.63 -11.10
C GLY A 227 33.92 26.31 -11.40
N ALA A 228 33.23 26.25 -12.54
CA ALA A 228 32.54 25.05 -12.99
C ALA A 228 33.51 24.12 -13.76
N ASP A 229 33.35 22.81 -13.62
CA ASP A 229 34.19 21.81 -14.30
C ASP A 229 33.78 21.55 -15.77
N ASP A 230 32.61 22.03 -16.18
CA ASP A 230 32.07 21.93 -17.53
C ASP A 230 31.22 23.17 -17.88
N ASP A 231 30.67 23.22 -19.09
CA ASP A 231 30.03 24.40 -19.68
C ASP A 231 28.86 24.97 -18.86
N VAL A 232 28.79 26.30 -18.82
CA VAL A 232 27.66 27.05 -18.27
C VAL A 232 26.79 27.55 -19.42
N PHE A 233 25.53 27.12 -19.47
CA PHE A 233 24.59 27.47 -20.54
C PHE A 233 23.63 28.60 -20.16
N SER A 234 23.35 28.80 -18.87
CA SER A 234 22.37 29.79 -18.43
C SER A 234 22.77 30.46 -17.13
N LEU A 235 22.51 31.77 -17.08
CA LEU A 235 22.62 32.60 -15.88
C LEU A 235 21.28 33.29 -15.62
N ALA A 236 20.82 33.27 -14.37
CA ALA A 236 19.61 33.99 -13.97
C ALA A 236 19.86 34.76 -12.66
N LEU A 237 19.40 36.01 -12.60
CA LEU A 237 19.61 36.90 -11.45
C LEU A 237 18.38 36.92 -10.56
N GLN A 238 18.59 36.75 -9.25
CA GLN A 238 17.56 36.93 -8.22
C GLN A 238 17.51 38.38 -7.74
N GLY A 239 16.37 38.79 -7.17
CA GLY A 239 16.17 40.15 -6.66
C GLY A 239 17.11 40.55 -5.52
N ASP A 240 17.68 39.57 -4.81
CA ASP A 240 18.65 39.78 -3.73
C ASP A 240 20.12 39.85 -4.20
N GLY A 241 20.34 39.81 -5.52
CA GLY A 241 21.67 39.88 -6.13
C GLY A 241 22.41 38.55 -6.20
N LYS A 242 21.80 37.44 -5.79
CA LYS A 242 22.33 36.09 -6.03
C LYS A 242 22.13 35.66 -7.48
N ILE A 243 22.93 34.68 -7.91
CA ILE A 243 23.03 34.26 -9.31
C ILE A 243 22.78 32.76 -9.39
N ILE A 244 21.77 32.35 -10.14
CA ILE A 244 21.58 30.96 -10.54
C ILE A 244 22.45 30.67 -11.75
N VAL A 245 23.20 29.58 -11.68
CA VAL A 245 24.10 29.10 -12.73
C VAL A 245 23.68 27.69 -13.11
N ALA A 246 23.42 27.47 -14.39
CA ALA A 246 22.99 26.18 -14.90
C ALA A 246 23.76 25.77 -16.17
N GLY A 247 23.99 24.47 -16.35
CA GLY A 247 24.76 23.96 -17.49
C GLY A 247 25.03 22.46 -17.46
N GLU A 248 26.24 22.07 -17.88
CA GLU A 248 26.76 20.70 -18.01
C GLU A 248 27.77 20.32 -16.94
N PHE A 249 28.00 21.15 -15.93
CA PHE A 249 28.98 20.91 -14.87
C PHE A 249 28.50 19.89 -13.82
N THR A 250 29.41 19.09 -13.27
CA THR A 250 29.17 18.21 -12.11
C THR A 250 29.74 18.78 -10.81
N HIS A 251 30.63 19.76 -10.91
CA HIS A 251 31.26 20.41 -9.77
C HIS A 251 31.26 21.94 -9.94
N MET A 252 31.12 22.64 -8.82
CA MET A 252 31.34 24.09 -8.72
C MET A 252 32.28 24.34 -7.56
N ASN A 253 33.43 24.97 -7.84
CA ASN A 253 34.49 25.21 -6.85
C ASN A 253 34.91 23.94 -6.10
N GLY A 254 34.99 22.81 -6.81
CA GLY A 254 35.32 21.49 -6.22
C GLY A 254 34.20 20.83 -5.42
N VAL A 255 33.06 21.49 -5.22
CA VAL A 255 31.88 20.92 -4.55
C VAL A 255 30.99 20.24 -5.58
N VAL A 256 30.57 19.00 -5.33
CA VAL A 256 29.63 18.25 -6.19
C VAL A 256 28.32 19.02 -6.28
N ARG A 257 27.98 19.46 -7.49
CA ARG A 257 26.77 20.20 -7.82
C ARG A 257 26.37 19.85 -9.25
N ASN A 258 25.39 18.96 -9.38
CA ASN A 258 24.97 18.50 -10.69
C ASN A 258 24.09 19.55 -11.38
N ARG A 259 24.69 20.22 -12.38
CA ARG A 259 24.03 21.02 -13.42
C ARG A 259 23.38 22.33 -12.96
N LEU A 260 23.23 22.56 -11.65
CA LEU A 260 22.59 23.75 -11.07
C LEU A 260 23.27 24.18 -9.76
N VAL A 261 23.60 25.47 -9.64
CA VAL A 261 24.02 26.10 -8.39
C VAL A 261 23.46 27.50 -8.24
N ARG A 262 23.55 28.03 -7.01
CA ARG A 262 23.42 29.44 -6.74
C ARG A 262 24.75 29.99 -6.24
N LEU A 263 25.13 31.18 -6.69
CA LEU A 263 26.27 31.93 -6.20
C LEU A 263 25.79 33.20 -5.49
N ASN A 264 26.57 33.63 -4.50
CA ASN A 264 26.45 34.94 -3.88
C ASN A 264 26.90 36.04 -4.85
N SER A 265 26.58 37.29 -4.52
CA SER A 265 26.93 38.45 -5.35
C SER A 265 28.45 38.67 -5.52
N ASN A 266 29.29 38.05 -4.68
CA ASN A 266 30.74 38.03 -4.80
C ASN A 266 31.30 36.81 -5.56
N GLY A 267 30.44 35.93 -6.07
CA GLY A 267 30.83 34.73 -6.81
C GLY A 267 31.04 33.48 -5.95
N ALA A 268 31.10 33.61 -4.63
CA ALA A 268 31.21 32.45 -3.75
C ALA A 268 29.95 31.56 -3.83
N LEU A 269 30.15 30.24 -3.81
CA LEU A 269 29.04 29.26 -3.79
C LEU A 269 28.09 29.55 -2.62
N ASP A 270 26.78 29.65 -2.91
CA ASP A 270 25.78 29.82 -1.87
C ASP A 270 25.40 28.47 -1.25
N LEU A 271 25.78 28.30 0.01
CA LEU A 271 25.54 27.07 0.79
C LEU A 271 24.19 27.07 1.51
N SER A 272 23.45 28.19 1.45
CA SER A 272 22.12 28.32 2.06
C SER A 272 21.01 27.63 1.26
N ILE A 273 21.33 27.01 0.13
CA ILE A 273 20.38 26.26 -0.70
C ILE A 273 20.99 24.94 -1.15
N ASN A 274 20.15 23.90 -1.12
CA ASN A 274 20.52 22.54 -1.48
C ASN A 274 19.59 22.02 -2.58
N PHE A 275 20.11 21.84 -3.80
CA PHE A 275 19.36 21.25 -4.91
C PHE A 275 19.35 19.70 -4.88
N GLY A 276 19.80 19.10 -3.77
CA GLY A 276 19.92 17.67 -3.60
C GLY A 276 20.91 17.05 -4.59
N SER A 277 20.54 15.93 -5.22
CA SER A 277 21.37 15.30 -6.25
C SER A 277 21.37 16.04 -7.60
N GLY A 278 20.62 17.13 -7.73
CA GLY A 278 20.56 17.95 -8.94
C GLY A 278 19.86 17.26 -10.12
N ALA A 279 20.09 17.76 -11.34
CA ALA A 279 19.51 17.17 -12.55
C ALA A 279 20.40 16.05 -13.11
N ASN A 280 19.79 14.98 -13.61
CA ASN A 280 20.53 13.82 -14.14
C ASN A 280 21.10 14.03 -15.56
N ASN A 281 20.84 15.17 -16.19
CA ASN A 281 21.38 15.57 -17.48
C ASN A 281 21.42 17.11 -17.57
N PHE A 282 21.99 17.66 -18.64
CA PHE A 282 22.22 19.10 -18.79
C PHE A 282 20.96 19.97 -18.58
N ILE A 283 21.17 21.14 -17.96
CA ILE A 283 20.17 22.21 -17.89
C ILE A 283 20.58 23.29 -18.88
N LEU A 284 19.73 23.52 -19.88
CA LEU A 284 19.99 24.48 -20.96
C LEU A 284 19.54 25.90 -20.58
N SER A 285 18.48 26.03 -19.77
CA SER A 285 17.92 27.33 -19.39
C SER A 285 17.44 27.31 -17.94
N ALA A 286 17.68 28.41 -17.24
CA ALA A 286 17.13 28.72 -15.94
C ALA A 286 16.53 30.12 -15.96
N LEU A 287 15.38 30.31 -15.30
CA LEU A 287 14.68 31.59 -15.18
C LEU A 287 14.21 31.76 -13.73
N ILE A 288 14.30 32.98 -13.20
CA ILE A 288 13.68 33.36 -11.93
C ILE A 288 12.25 33.84 -12.19
N GLN A 289 11.29 33.27 -11.48
CA GLN A 289 9.89 33.67 -11.53
C GLN A 289 9.61 34.81 -10.54
N PRO A 290 8.49 35.54 -10.68
CA PRO A 290 8.14 36.65 -9.78
C PRO A 290 8.02 36.28 -8.30
N ASP A 291 7.83 35.00 -7.97
CA ASP A 291 7.81 34.49 -6.60
C ASP A 291 9.16 33.92 -6.16
N GLU A 292 10.25 34.31 -6.84
CA GLU A 292 11.64 33.88 -6.61
C GLU A 292 11.89 32.38 -6.81
N GLN A 293 10.93 31.62 -7.34
CA GLN A 293 11.17 30.23 -7.72
C GLN A 293 11.97 30.12 -9.01
N ILE A 294 12.68 29.01 -9.17
CA ILE A 294 13.57 28.76 -10.29
C ILE A 294 12.87 27.80 -11.25
N LEU A 295 12.61 28.24 -12.48
CA LEU A 295 12.17 27.38 -13.55
C LEU A 295 13.38 26.93 -14.36
N ILE A 296 13.60 25.62 -14.49
CA ILE A 296 14.68 25.05 -15.28
C ILE A 296 14.14 24.22 -16.44
N GLY A 297 14.86 24.26 -17.56
CA GLY A 297 14.59 23.47 -18.75
C GLY A 297 15.87 22.88 -19.37
N GLY A 298 15.81 21.65 -19.88
CA GLY A 298 16.99 20.97 -20.42
C GLY A 298 16.76 19.53 -20.88
N GLY A 299 17.84 18.75 -20.98
CA GLY A 299 17.82 17.35 -21.42
C GLY A 299 17.54 16.33 -20.31
N PHE A 300 17.27 16.78 -19.09
CA PHE A 300 17.08 15.93 -17.92
C PHE A 300 15.73 15.18 -17.94
N THR A 301 15.71 14.04 -17.29
CA THR A 301 14.51 13.22 -17.07
C THR A 301 14.15 13.08 -15.59
N ALA A 302 15.06 13.48 -14.70
CA ALA A 302 14.85 13.52 -13.26
C ALA A 302 15.63 14.69 -12.63
N VAL A 303 15.09 15.23 -11.54
CA VAL A 303 15.74 16.23 -10.70
C VAL A 303 15.58 15.82 -9.24
N ASN A 304 16.69 15.75 -8.52
CA ASN A 304 16.77 15.25 -7.15
C ASN A 304 16.12 13.85 -6.98
N GLY A 305 16.37 12.95 -7.93
CA GLY A 305 15.76 11.61 -7.97
C GLY A 305 14.29 11.56 -8.42
N PHE A 306 13.56 12.67 -8.43
CA PHE A 306 12.16 12.72 -8.85
C PHE A 306 12.00 12.79 -10.37
N PRO A 307 11.11 11.99 -10.99
CA PRO A 307 10.83 12.08 -12.43
C PRO A 307 10.34 13.47 -12.83
N ARG A 308 11.14 14.16 -13.65
CA ARG A 308 10.85 15.50 -14.19
C ARG A 308 11.38 15.52 -15.62
N LYS A 309 10.51 15.35 -16.60
CA LYS A 309 10.92 15.29 -18.01
C LYS A 309 11.08 16.70 -18.56
N TYR A 310 12.33 17.11 -18.80
CA TYR A 310 12.77 18.31 -19.51
C TYR A 310 12.46 19.67 -18.88
N ILE A 311 11.53 19.75 -17.94
CA ILE A 311 11.16 20.99 -17.22
C ILE A 311 10.90 20.69 -15.74
N ALA A 312 11.39 21.57 -14.87
CA ALA A 312 11.13 21.50 -13.43
C ALA A 312 11.06 22.90 -12.83
N ARG A 313 10.21 23.06 -11.83
CA ARG A 313 10.10 24.27 -11.01
C ARG A 313 10.64 23.94 -9.63
N LEU A 314 11.64 24.68 -9.19
CA LEU A 314 12.41 24.45 -7.98
C LEU A 314 12.26 25.62 -7.02
N LEU A 315 12.44 25.34 -5.74
CA LEU A 315 12.55 26.38 -4.73
C LEU A 315 13.77 27.26 -5.03
N GLY A 316 13.59 28.58 -5.03
CA GLY A 316 14.69 29.55 -5.12
C GLY A 316 14.93 30.32 -3.82
N GLY A 317 14.33 29.88 -2.71
CA GLY A 317 14.57 30.40 -1.36
C GLY A 317 15.87 29.88 -0.73
N ALA A 318 16.00 29.95 0.59
CA ALA A 318 17.09 29.31 1.33
C ALA A 318 16.54 28.12 2.13
N ASP A 319 17.24 27.00 2.09
CA ASP A 319 17.03 25.83 2.94
C ASP A 319 18.04 25.93 4.08
N THR A 320 17.72 26.75 5.09
CA THR A 320 18.66 27.01 6.18
C THR A 320 18.71 25.86 7.18
N GLY A 321 19.89 25.62 7.75
CA GLY A 321 20.11 24.67 8.82
C GLY A 321 20.94 23.44 8.43
N PRO A 322 21.14 22.52 9.39
CA PRO A 322 22.00 21.36 9.23
C PRO A 322 21.41 20.27 8.34
N GLY A 323 20.10 20.27 8.07
CA GLY A 323 19.47 19.28 7.22
C GLY A 323 19.42 17.89 7.83
N VAL A 324 19.17 16.91 6.97
CA VAL A 324 18.76 15.56 7.31
C VAL A 324 19.68 14.56 6.62
N LEU A 325 20.23 13.57 7.33
CA LEU A 325 21.05 12.51 6.75
C LEU A 325 20.26 11.20 6.62
N GLU A 326 20.32 10.58 5.45
CA GLU A 326 19.63 9.32 5.14
C GLU A 326 20.34 8.54 4.03
N PHE A 327 20.07 7.25 3.89
CA PHE A 327 20.56 6.46 2.76
C PHE A 327 19.84 6.86 1.46
N SER A 328 20.56 6.83 0.34
CA SER A 328 20.00 7.18 -0.97
C SER A 328 18.93 6.22 -1.50
N ALA A 329 18.91 4.99 -0.97
CA ALA A 329 17.98 3.92 -1.31
C ALA A 329 17.75 3.01 -0.10
N ALA A 330 16.58 2.39 -0.03
CA ALA A 330 16.22 1.42 1.00
C ALA A 330 16.88 0.05 0.77
N GLU A 331 17.15 -0.30 -0.48
CA GLU A 331 17.64 -1.61 -0.89
C GLU A 331 18.80 -1.48 -1.88
N TYR A 332 19.77 -2.37 -1.73
CA TYR A 332 20.91 -2.56 -2.63
C TYR A 332 21.03 -4.06 -2.92
N THR A 333 21.49 -4.43 -4.11
CA THR A 333 21.70 -5.83 -4.48
C THR A 333 23.07 -6.00 -5.11
N VAL A 334 23.77 -7.06 -4.75
CA VAL A 334 25.12 -7.38 -5.25
C VAL A 334 25.26 -8.89 -5.37
N SER A 335 25.99 -9.36 -6.38
CA SER A 335 26.38 -10.78 -6.47
C SER A 335 27.44 -11.08 -5.41
N GLU A 336 27.49 -12.30 -4.90
CA GLU A 336 28.55 -12.73 -3.98
C GLU A 336 29.95 -12.70 -4.64
N ALA A 337 30.04 -13.02 -5.94
CA ALA A 337 31.21 -12.72 -6.77
C ALA A 337 31.58 -11.23 -6.92
N GLY A 338 30.71 -10.31 -6.51
CA GLY A 338 31.02 -8.89 -6.47
C GLY A 338 32.07 -8.61 -5.39
N THR A 339 33.05 -7.76 -5.65
CA THR A 339 34.04 -7.42 -4.60
C THR A 339 33.51 -6.46 -3.55
N ASN A 340 32.54 -5.62 -3.92
CA ASN A 340 31.94 -4.61 -3.05
C ASN A 340 30.60 -4.10 -3.59
N VAL A 341 29.81 -3.50 -2.70
CA VAL A 341 28.63 -2.70 -3.03
C VAL A 341 28.82 -1.26 -2.57
N SER A 342 28.51 -0.31 -3.47
CA SER A 342 28.63 1.12 -3.23
C SER A 342 27.33 1.69 -2.68
N VAL A 343 27.36 2.18 -1.44
CA VAL A 343 26.18 2.72 -0.73
C VAL A 343 26.38 4.22 -0.49
N GLN A 344 25.37 5.02 -0.83
CA GLN A 344 25.42 6.47 -0.63
C GLN A 344 24.54 6.91 0.54
N VAL A 345 25.09 7.82 1.34
CA VAL A 345 24.37 8.60 2.35
C VAL A 345 24.25 10.02 1.80
N ILE A 346 23.05 10.56 1.84
CA ILE A 346 22.70 11.87 1.29
C ILE A 346 22.23 12.81 2.39
N ARG A 347 22.47 14.12 2.17
CA ARG A 347 21.99 15.21 3.02
C ARG A 347 20.88 15.97 2.31
N THR A 348 19.68 15.91 2.87
CA THR A 348 18.47 16.58 2.34
C THR A 348 18.08 17.78 3.22
N GLY A 349 17.32 18.73 2.65
CA GLY A 349 17.07 20.02 3.31
C GLY A 349 18.34 20.86 3.41
N GLY A 350 18.59 21.49 4.56
CA GLY A 350 19.71 22.42 4.70
C GLY A 350 21.11 21.79 4.61
N SER A 351 22.06 22.56 4.07
CA SER A 351 23.45 22.12 3.86
C SER A 351 24.48 22.92 4.67
N THR A 352 24.04 23.69 5.67
CA THR A 352 24.90 24.56 6.49
C THR A 352 25.17 23.93 7.87
N GLY A 353 26.41 23.93 8.34
CA GLY A 353 26.84 23.27 9.57
C GLY A 353 27.44 21.89 9.28
N ALA A 354 28.61 21.61 9.86
CA ALA A 354 29.26 20.32 9.73
C ALA A 354 28.47 19.23 10.48
N LEU A 355 28.28 18.08 9.84
CA LEU A 355 27.68 16.89 10.43
C LEU A 355 28.65 15.72 10.35
N SER A 356 28.53 14.78 11.28
CA SER A 356 29.09 13.44 11.09
C SER A 356 28.06 12.39 11.45
N VAL A 357 28.10 11.24 10.80
CA VAL A 357 27.21 10.11 11.07
C VAL A 357 28.00 8.81 10.99
N ASP A 358 27.75 7.91 11.93
CA ASP A 358 28.31 6.57 11.89
C ASP A 358 27.43 5.66 11.04
N VAL A 359 28.05 4.97 10.08
CA VAL A 359 27.41 3.88 9.34
C VAL A 359 27.88 2.57 9.94
N ARG A 360 26.91 1.75 10.38
CA ARG A 360 27.15 0.45 10.99
C ARG A 360 26.40 -0.64 10.24
N SER A 361 27.07 -1.75 9.95
CA SER A 361 26.39 -2.98 9.50
C SER A 361 25.90 -3.83 10.68
N VAL A 362 24.77 -4.48 10.47
CA VAL A 362 24.17 -5.47 11.36
C VAL A 362 23.85 -6.70 10.51
N ASP A 363 24.28 -7.85 11.01
CA ASP A 363 24.05 -9.15 10.38
C ASP A 363 22.54 -9.39 10.23
N GLY A 364 22.13 -9.80 9.03
CA GLY A 364 20.79 -10.30 8.76
C GLY A 364 20.84 -11.82 8.68
N THR A 365 20.59 -12.37 7.49
CA THR A 365 20.94 -13.77 7.22
C THR A 365 22.42 -13.92 6.84
N ALA A 366 23.05 -12.87 6.30
CA ALA A 366 24.49 -12.79 6.10
C ALA A 366 25.21 -12.33 7.37
N THR A 367 26.39 -12.89 7.61
CA THR A 367 27.25 -12.69 8.78
C THR A 367 28.58 -12.04 8.42
N ALA A 368 28.99 -11.05 9.21
CA ALA A 368 30.25 -10.37 8.99
C ALA A 368 31.44 -11.32 9.18
N GLY A 369 32.40 -11.28 8.24
CA GLY A 369 33.58 -12.14 8.27
C GLY A 369 33.42 -13.44 7.47
N GLN A 370 32.20 -13.89 7.20
CA GLN A 370 31.92 -14.97 6.24
C GLN A 370 31.49 -14.39 4.90
N ASP A 371 30.39 -13.62 4.89
CA ASP A 371 29.68 -13.25 3.66
C ASP A 371 29.98 -11.80 3.24
N TYR A 372 30.36 -10.96 4.20
CA TYR A 372 30.71 -9.56 3.94
C TYR A 372 31.71 -9.00 4.96
N ASP A 373 32.30 -7.83 4.66
CA ASP A 373 33.14 -7.08 5.58
C ASP A 373 32.30 -6.16 6.49
N ALA A 374 32.46 -6.30 7.81
CA ALA A 374 31.78 -5.43 8.78
C ALA A 374 32.08 -3.95 8.50
N VAL A 375 31.03 -3.14 8.46
CA VAL A 375 31.14 -1.69 8.33
C VAL A 375 30.92 -1.05 9.68
N ASN A 376 31.89 -0.25 10.11
CA ASN A 376 31.76 0.64 11.25
C ASN A 376 32.66 1.86 10.99
N THR A 377 32.09 2.88 10.36
CA THR A 377 32.84 4.06 9.91
C THR A 377 32.05 5.33 10.11
N THR A 378 32.76 6.45 10.31
CA THR A 378 32.15 7.77 10.45
C THR A 378 32.28 8.52 9.12
N LEU A 379 31.14 8.94 8.57
CA LEU A 379 31.07 9.84 7.43
C LEU A 379 31.00 11.29 7.91
N PHE A 380 31.79 12.16 7.29
CA PHE A 380 31.80 13.60 7.56
C PHE A 380 31.15 14.35 6.40
N PHE A 381 30.22 15.25 6.74
CA PHE A 381 29.57 16.17 5.83
C PHE A 381 29.95 17.60 6.22
N ASN A 382 30.94 18.15 5.53
CA ASN A 382 31.32 19.56 5.69
C ASN A 382 30.22 20.49 5.15
N ASP A 383 30.32 21.79 5.44
CA ASP A 383 29.41 22.80 4.89
C ASP A 383 29.31 22.69 3.36
N GLY A 384 28.09 22.56 2.85
CA GLY A 384 27.81 22.42 1.42
C GLY A 384 27.96 21.01 0.86
N GLN A 385 28.50 20.04 1.62
CA GLN A 385 28.60 18.65 1.18
C GLN A 385 27.26 17.94 1.36
N THR A 386 26.77 17.33 0.27
CA THR A 386 25.41 16.74 0.23
C THR A 386 25.40 15.23 0.02
N VAL A 387 26.55 14.62 -0.29
CA VAL A 387 26.67 13.18 -0.53
C VAL A 387 27.98 12.67 0.08
N ALA A 388 27.93 11.47 0.66
CA ALA A 388 29.09 10.67 1.03
C ALA A 388 28.83 9.21 0.63
N THR A 389 29.88 8.48 0.25
CA THR A 389 29.78 7.10 -0.24
C THR A 389 30.62 6.19 0.63
N ILE A 390 30.10 5.00 0.94
CA ILE A 390 30.86 3.89 1.53
C ILE A 390 30.90 2.70 0.57
N GLN A 391 31.91 1.86 0.73
CA GLN A 391 31.98 0.56 0.08
C GLN A 391 31.81 -0.52 1.15
N VAL A 392 30.89 -1.45 0.92
CA VAL A 392 30.76 -2.65 1.75
C VAL A 392 31.44 -3.79 0.99
N GLY A 393 32.51 -4.36 1.54
CA GLY A 393 33.19 -5.50 0.93
C GLY A 393 32.32 -6.74 1.00
N ILE A 394 32.24 -7.50 -0.08
CA ILE A 394 31.53 -8.78 -0.15
C ILE A 394 32.58 -9.88 -0.22
N ARG A 395 32.35 -10.98 0.50
CA ARG A 395 33.22 -12.14 0.50
C ARG A 395 32.58 -13.21 -0.35
N ASN A 396 33.39 -13.77 -1.24
CA ASN A 396 32.99 -14.84 -2.14
C ASN A 396 33.59 -16.15 -1.66
N ASP A 397 32.80 -17.21 -1.58
CA ASP A 397 33.31 -18.54 -1.31
C ASP A 397 32.93 -19.60 -2.38
N THR A 398 32.60 -20.82 -1.96
CA THR A 398 32.19 -21.93 -2.84
C THR A 398 30.95 -22.68 -2.31
N LEU A 399 30.32 -22.15 -1.25
CA LEU A 399 29.22 -22.75 -0.53
C LEU A 399 27.90 -22.35 -1.19
N VAL A 400 27.05 -23.35 -1.44
CA VAL A 400 25.75 -23.08 -2.06
C VAL A 400 24.75 -22.62 -1.01
N GLU A 401 24.49 -21.32 -0.99
CA GLU A 401 23.61 -20.65 -0.03
C GLU A 401 22.38 -19.98 -0.71
N PRO A 402 21.29 -19.69 0.02
CA PRO A 402 20.25 -18.79 -0.50
C PRO A 402 20.78 -17.36 -0.64
N SER A 403 20.02 -16.46 -1.29
CA SER A 403 20.37 -15.04 -1.22
C SER A 403 20.22 -14.52 0.20
N GLU A 404 21.20 -13.75 0.65
CA GLU A 404 21.33 -13.33 2.03
C GLU A 404 21.21 -11.81 2.20
N THR A 405 21.04 -11.33 3.43
CA THR A 405 20.81 -9.92 3.70
C THR A 405 21.69 -9.35 4.82
N VAL A 406 22.13 -8.11 4.64
CA VAL A 406 22.84 -7.28 5.62
C VAL A 406 22.06 -5.99 5.83
N THR A 407 21.85 -5.57 7.07
CA THR A 407 21.22 -4.27 7.38
C THR A 407 22.28 -3.22 7.69
N LEU A 408 22.22 -2.06 7.06
CA LEU A 408 23.00 -0.87 7.38
C LEU A 408 22.16 0.10 8.23
N LEU A 409 22.79 0.69 9.23
CA LEU A 409 22.19 1.65 10.15
C LEU A 409 22.99 2.95 10.14
N LEU A 410 22.29 4.09 10.09
CA LEU A 410 22.85 5.39 10.47
C LEU A 410 22.70 5.58 11.98
N THR A 411 23.80 5.89 12.66
CA THR A 411 23.85 6.07 14.11
C THR A 411 24.79 7.22 14.50
N ASN A 412 24.78 7.62 15.77
CA ASN A 412 25.69 8.62 16.35
C ASN A 412 25.81 9.91 15.51
N LEU A 413 24.68 10.45 15.06
CA LEU A 413 24.66 11.74 14.37
C LEU A 413 25.21 12.84 15.28
N SER A 414 26.21 13.57 14.81
CA SER A 414 26.77 14.74 15.49
C SER A 414 26.40 16.03 14.76
N GLY A 415 26.44 17.15 15.49
CA GLY A 415 25.93 18.44 15.05
C GLY A 415 24.41 18.56 15.23
N ASP A 416 23.83 19.67 14.77
CA ASP A 416 22.40 19.99 14.98
C ASP A 416 21.46 19.30 13.96
N GLY A 417 21.98 18.32 13.19
CA GLY A 417 21.25 17.62 12.13
C GLY A 417 20.18 16.64 12.66
N GLN A 418 19.43 16.04 11.74
CA GLN A 418 18.43 15.00 12.01
C GLN A 418 18.66 13.77 11.13
N PHE A 419 18.16 12.60 11.53
CA PHE A 419 18.03 11.45 10.63
C PHE A 419 16.80 11.61 9.75
N GLY A 420 16.90 11.14 8.50
CA GLY A 420 15.78 11.11 7.58
C GLY A 420 14.91 9.88 7.76
N GLN A 421 13.94 9.72 6.85
CA GLN A 421 13.02 8.58 6.90
C GLN A 421 13.76 7.28 6.54
N GLN A 422 14.83 7.38 5.73
CA GLN A 422 15.66 6.25 5.31
C GLN A 422 16.94 6.15 6.17
N ALA A 423 16.81 6.01 7.49
CA ALA A 423 17.95 5.84 8.39
C ALA A 423 18.56 4.42 8.37
N THR A 424 17.91 3.48 7.69
CA THR A 424 18.36 2.10 7.50
C THR A 424 18.37 1.74 6.01
N ALA A 425 19.19 0.77 5.61
CA ALA A 425 19.15 0.20 4.26
C ALA A 425 19.52 -1.28 4.30
N THR A 426 19.02 -2.08 3.36
CA THR A 426 19.31 -3.51 3.27
C THR A 426 20.15 -3.78 2.04
N ILE A 427 21.23 -4.56 2.18
CA ILE A 427 21.98 -5.14 1.08
C ILE A 427 21.54 -6.59 0.93
N THR A 428 21.15 -7.00 -0.27
CA THR A 428 20.93 -8.40 -0.65
C THR A 428 22.16 -8.92 -1.38
N ILE A 429 22.80 -9.96 -0.84
CA ILE A 429 23.92 -10.68 -1.43
C ILE A 429 23.35 -11.90 -2.15
N VAL A 430 23.52 -11.94 -3.47
CA VAL A 430 22.99 -13.03 -4.31
C VAL A 430 24.10 -14.04 -4.53
N ASN A 431 23.97 -15.22 -3.91
CA ASN A 431 24.87 -16.36 -4.09
C ASN A 431 25.07 -16.71 -5.58
N ASP A 432 26.32 -16.91 -5.98
CA ASP A 432 26.70 -17.33 -7.32
C ASP A 432 27.37 -18.71 -7.38
N ASP A 433 27.34 -19.49 -6.31
CA ASP A 433 27.84 -20.85 -6.28
C ASP A 433 26.82 -21.90 -6.70
N ALA A 434 27.32 -23.00 -7.25
CA ALA A 434 26.51 -24.16 -7.62
C ALA A 434 27.18 -25.49 -7.30
N ARG A 435 26.36 -26.51 -7.06
CA ARG A 435 26.80 -27.91 -6.98
C ARG A 435 25.99 -28.79 -7.91
N VAL A 436 26.60 -29.88 -8.38
CA VAL A 436 25.93 -30.94 -9.15
C VAL A 436 26.08 -32.28 -8.45
N GLY A 437 24.99 -33.04 -8.33
CA GLY A 437 25.00 -34.36 -7.71
C GLY A 437 23.75 -35.18 -8.04
N PHE A 438 23.66 -36.38 -7.48
CA PHE A 438 22.42 -37.16 -7.48
C PHE A 438 21.35 -36.45 -6.65
N ILE A 439 20.12 -36.35 -7.18
CA ILE A 439 18.98 -35.80 -6.44
C ILE A 439 18.60 -36.66 -5.22
N SER A 440 18.95 -37.95 -5.25
CA SER A 440 18.73 -38.90 -4.17
C SER A 440 19.94 -39.82 -4.02
N PRO A 441 20.36 -40.17 -2.80
CA PRO A 441 21.38 -41.20 -2.59
C PRO A 441 20.90 -42.60 -2.98
N THR A 442 19.59 -42.79 -3.15
CA THR A 442 18.97 -44.07 -3.53
C THR A 442 17.86 -43.90 -4.57
N TYR A 443 17.76 -44.84 -5.50
CA TYR A 443 16.72 -44.92 -6.52
C TYR A 443 16.11 -46.32 -6.50
N PHE A 444 14.86 -46.44 -6.94
CA PHE A 444 14.15 -47.71 -7.01
C PHE A 444 13.49 -47.84 -8.37
N VAL A 445 13.54 -49.03 -8.94
CA VAL A 445 12.87 -49.36 -10.19
C VAL A 445 12.29 -50.76 -10.08
N ASN A 446 11.07 -50.99 -10.56
CA ASN A 446 10.59 -52.36 -10.69
C ASN A 446 11.30 -53.03 -11.85
N GLU A 447 11.56 -54.32 -11.72
CA GLU A 447 12.21 -55.11 -12.76
C GLU A 447 11.40 -55.10 -14.08
N ASN A 448 10.07 -55.22 -14.01
CA ASN A 448 9.13 -55.05 -15.14
C ASN A 448 8.81 -53.58 -15.53
N VAL A 449 9.73 -52.64 -15.31
CA VAL A 449 9.49 -51.22 -15.64
C VAL A 449 9.09 -51.03 -17.11
N VAL A 450 7.99 -50.32 -17.32
CA VAL A 450 7.46 -50.04 -18.67
C VAL A 450 8.51 -49.27 -19.49
N GLY A 451 8.98 -49.86 -20.58
CA GLY A 451 10.05 -49.31 -21.42
C GLY A 451 11.46 -49.75 -21.04
N GLY A 452 11.60 -50.64 -20.05
CA GLY A 452 12.83 -51.35 -19.70
C GLY A 452 13.96 -50.44 -19.23
N GLN A 453 13.66 -49.29 -18.61
CA GLN A 453 14.66 -48.30 -18.20
C GLN A 453 14.33 -47.68 -16.84
N ALA A 454 15.33 -47.62 -15.96
CA ALA A 454 15.32 -46.84 -14.74
C ALA A 454 15.80 -45.41 -15.00
N THR A 455 15.05 -44.42 -14.54
CA THR A 455 15.42 -43.00 -14.68
C THR A 455 16.18 -42.54 -13.43
N VAL A 456 17.44 -42.16 -13.61
CA VAL A 456 18.27 -41.54 -12.57
C VAL A 456 18.33 -40.05 -12.82
N THR A 457 17.86 -39.25 -11.86
CA THR A 457 17.85 -37.79 -11.98
C THR A 457 19.02 -37.17 -11.23
N LEU A 458 19.78 -36.33 -11.91
CA LEU A 458 20.83 -35.49 -11.35
C LEU A 458 20.27 -34.08 -11.12
N GLU A 459 20.69 -33.45 -10.02
CA GLU A 459 20.34 -32.07 -9.70
C GLU A 459 21.56 -31.15 -9.83
N ARG A 460 21.29 -29.91 -10.25
CA ARG A 460 22.13 -28.75 -10.08
C ARG A 460 21.42 -27.79 -9.13
N VAL A 461 22.08 -27.45 -8.02
CA VAL A 461 21.53 -26.57 -6.97
C VAL A 461 22.45 -25.37 -6.78
N GLY A 462 21.85 -24.19 -6.52
CA GLY A 462 22.55 -22.91 -6.48
C GLY A 462 22.37 -22.12 -7.78
N THR A 463 23.40 -21.41 -8.22
CA THR A 463 23.35 -20.67 -9.47
C THR A 463 23.12 -21.59 -10.67
N THR A 464 22.31 -21.13 -11.61
CA THR A 464 22.07 -21.82 -12.89
C THR A 464 22.75 -21.12 -14.06
N SER A 465 23.62 -20.14 -13.77
CA SER A 465 24.39 -19.41 -14.76
C SER A 465 25.53 -20.26 -15.32
N GLY A 466 25.78 -20.19 -16.63
CA GLY A 466 26.84 -20.96 -17.29
C GLY A 466 26.51 -22.46 -17.48
N THR A 467 27.34 -23.15 -18.27
CA THR A 467 27.19 -24.57 -18.59
C THR A 467 28.07 -25.43 -17.67
N VAL A 468 27.54 -26.56 -17.19
CA VAL A 468 28.26 -27.54 -16.35
C VAL A 468 28.14 -28.94 -16.97
N THR A 469 29.21 -29.73 -16.96
CA THR A 469 29.17 -31.14 -17.41
C THR A 469 29.71 -32.08 -16.34
N VAL A 470 29.16 -33.29 -16.23
CA VAL A 470 29.61 -34.33 -15.28
C VAL A 470 29.48 -35.72 -15.92
N ASP A 471 30.44 -36.63 -15.68
CA ASP A 471 30.37 -38.01 -16.16
C ASP A 471 29.56 -38.87 -15.19
N PHE A 472 28.67 -39.72 -15.71
CA PHE A 472 27.86 -40.70 -14.98
C PHE A 472 28.26 -42.13 -15.37
N ILE A 473 28.42 -43.01 -14.37
CA ILE A 473 28.89 -44.39 -14.54
C ILE A 473 28.10 -45.36 -13.63
N THR A 474 27.66 -46.49 -14.17
CA THR A 474 27.19 -47.66 -13.39
C THR A 474 28.35 -48.63 -13.14
N LEU A 475 28.61 -49.00 -11.88
CA LEU A 475 29.64 -49.99 -11.54
C LEU A 475 29.10 -51.42 -11.64
N THR A 476 29.96 -52.35 -12.04
CA THR A 476 29.60 -53.76 -12.30
C THR A 476 29.80 -54.71 -11.11
N ASN A 477 30.21 -54.19 -9.94
CA ASN A 477 30.52 -54.97 -8.73
C ASN A 477 29.45 -54.80 -7.63
N SER A 478 28.19 -55.02 -7.97
CA SER A 478 27.03 -54.88 -7.06
C SER A 478 26.27 -56.21 -6.93
N THR A 479 25.10 -56.23 -6.25
CA THR A 479 24.32 -57.49 -6.12
C THR A 479 23.52 -57.80 -7.38
N ALA A 480 23.15 -56.78 -8.16
CA ALA A 480 22.64 -56.97 -9.52
C ALA A 480 23.79 -57.29 -10.49
N THR A 481 23.58 -58.28 -11.33
CA THR A 481 24.50 -58.83 -12.32
C THR A 481 24.36 -58.11 -13.67
N ALA A 482 25.43 -57.43 -14.09
CA ALA A 482 25.49 -56.78 -15.40
C ALA A 482 25.28 -57.78 -16.55
N GLY A 483 24.36 -57.49 -17.45
CA GLY A 483 23.99 -58.34 -18.58
C GLY A 483 22.92 -59.39 -18.28
N SER A 484 22.57 -59.62 -17.01
CA SER A 484 21.40 -60.40 -16.57
C SER A 484 20.27 -59.46 -16.18
N ASP A 485 20.55 -58.49 -15.30
CA ASP A 485 19.51 -57.70 -14.62
C ASP A 485 19.49 -56.24 -15.10
N TYR A 486 20.62 -55.76 -15.64
CA TYR A 486 20.73 -54.43 -16.25
C TYR A 486 21.84 -54.32 -17.33
N LEU A 487 21.81 -53.26 -18.13
CA LEU A 487 22.89 -52.89 -19.06
C LEU A 487 23.76 -51.76 -18.49
N PRO A 488 25.10 -51.92 -18.37
CA PRO A 488 25.97 -50.86 -17.87
C PRO A 488 25.96 -49.59 -18.73
N VAL A 489 25.98 -48.41 -18.09
CA VAL A 489 25.96 -47.09 -18.72
C VAL A 489 27.19 -46.26 -18.31
N THR A 490 27.79 -45.58 -19.27
CA THR A 490 28.86 -44.57 -19.07
C THR A 490 28.61 -43.41 -20.03
N THR A 491 28.39 -42.19 -19.53
CA THR A 491 28.03 -41.03 -20.37
C THR A 491 28.38 -39.70 -19.69
N THR A 492 28.50 -38.61 -20.45
CA THR A 492 28.65 -37.24 -19.93
C THR A 492 27.30 -36.51 -19.96
N VAL A 493 26.87 -35.98 -18.82
CA VAL A 493 25.63 -35.19 -18.65
C VAL A 493 25.96 -33.71 -18.70
N THR A 494 25.17 -32.92 -19.44
CA THR A 494 25.36 -31.47 -19.60
C THR A 494 24.17 -30.68 -19.04
N PHE A 495 24.41 -29.78 -18.09
CA PHE A 495 23.47 -28.77 -17.62
C PHE A 495 23.72 -27.45 -18.35
N ALA A 496 22.83 -27.08 -19.28
CA ALA A 496 22.85 -25.77 -19.94
C ALA A 496 22.41 -24.64 -18.97
N PRO A 497 22.65 -23.35 -19.29
CA PRO A 497 22.20 -22.26 -18.44
C PRO A 497 20.68 -22.33 -18.16
N GLY A 498 20.29 -22.15 -16.90
CA GLY A 498 18.90 -22.26 -16.43
C GLY A 498 18.40 -23.70 -16.18
N VAL A 499 19.17 -24.74 -16.55
CA VAL A 499 18.79 -26.14 -16.34
C VAL A 499 19.20 -26.59 -14.94
N THR A 500 18.22 -27.02 -14.14
CA THR A 500 18.42 -27.48 -12.75
C THR A 500 18.41 -29.00 -12.60
N ASN A 501 17.88 -29.74 -13.57
CA ASN A 501 17.78 -31.20 -13.51
C ASN A 501 18.13 -31.83 -14.85
N GLN A 502 18.76 -32.99 -14.80
CA GLN A 502 19.01 -33.85 -15.97
C GLN A 502 18.75 -35.30 -15.62
N THR A 503 18.35 -36.10 -16.60
CA THR A 503 18.09 -37.52 -16.38
C THR A 503 19.04 -38.40 -17.19
N VAL A 504 19.41 -39.54 -16.60
CA VAL A 504 20.14 -40.63 -17.25
C VAL A 504 19.31 -41.90 -17.12
N ASN A 505 19.10 -42.60 -18.23
CA ASN A 505 18.33 -43.84 -18.23
C ASN A 505 19.29 -45.04 -18.17
N VAL A 506 19.04 -45.96 -17.24
CA VAL A 506 19.75 -47.24 -17.09
C VAL A 506 18.82 -48.37 -17.54
N PRO A 507 19.14 -49.13 -18.60
CA PRO A 507 18.28 -50.23 -19.04
C PRO A 507 18.22 -51.38 -18.03
N ILE A 508 17.01 -51.89 -17.77
CA ILE A 508 16.68 -52.97 -16.84
C ILE A 508 16.11 -54.16 -17.63
N PHE A 509 16.45 -55.38 -17.22
CA PHE A 509 15.93 -56.62 -17.79
C PHE A 509 14.90 -57.23 -16.85
N GLU A 510 13.82 -57.80 -17.41
CA GLU A 510 12.72 -58.46 -16.70
C GLU A 510 12.78 -59.97 -16.94
N ASP A 511 12.63 -60.77 -15.88
CA ASP A 511 12.38 -62.19 -15.97
C ASP A 511 11.15 -62.69 -15.16
N ASN A 512 11.15 -63.94 -14.69
CA ASN A 512 10.04 -64.54 -13.93
C ASN A 512 10.53 -65.29 -12.67
N PHE A 513 11.73 -64.98 -12.19
CA PHE A 513 12.32 -65.58 -11.00
C PHE A 513 12.10 -64.68 -9.78
N VAL A 514 11.73 -65.31 -8.67
CA VAL A 514 11.68 -64.60 -7.37
C VAL A 514 13.10 -64.50 -6.83
N GLU A 515 13.73 -63.35 -7.02
CA GLU A 515 15.14 -63.07 -6.70
C GLU A 515 15.27 -62.10 -5.51
N GLY A 516 14.21 -61.33 -5.22
CA GLY A 516 14.24 -60.26 -4.24
C GLY A 516 14.94 -58.99 -4.75
N ALA A 517 15.10 -57.98 -3.90
CA ALA A 517 15.66 -56.69 -4.33
C ALA A 517 17.18 -56.72 -4.49
N GLU A 518 17.66 -56.24 -5.64
CA GLU A 518 19.09 -56.17 -5.99
C GLU A 518 19.55 -54.73 -6.21
N ASN A 519 20.85 -54.46 -6.21
CA ASN A 519 21.40 -53.09 -6.21
C ASN A 519 22.46 -52.90 -7.31
N ILE A 520 22.52 -51.68 -7.87
CA ILE A 520 23.54 -51.16 -8.78
C ILE A 520 24.19 -49.92 -8.14
N SER A 521 25.52 -49.86 -8.07
CA SER A 521 26.24 -48.68 -7.59
C SER A 521 26.44 -47.65 -8.72
N LEU A 522 26.09 -46.39 -8.47
CA LEU A 522 26.16 -45.27 -9.41
C LEU A 522 27.23 -44.26 -8.98
N VAL A 523 28.02 -43.74 -9.91
CA VAL A 523 29.11 -42.79 -9.63
C VAL A 523 29.08 -41.60 -10.60
N LEU A 524 29.31 -40.39 -10.05
CA LEU A 524 29.60 -39.17 -10.82
C LEU A 524 31.10 -38.81 -10.74
N SER A 525 31.69 -38.39 -11.86
CA SER A 525 33.11 -37.98 -11.93
C SER A 525 33.36 -36.90 -12.99
N ASN A 526 34.61 -36.40 -13.08
CA ASN A 526 35.07 -35.45 -14.12
C ASN A 526 34.17 -34.21 -14.32
N LEU A 527 33.72 -33.58 -13.23
CA LEU A 527 32.92 -32.35 -13.30
C LEU A 527 33.72 -31.21 -13.97
N THR A 528 33.12 -30.50 -14.92
CA THR A 528 33.67 -29.26 -15.50
C THR A 528 32.61 -28.14 -15.55
N GLY A 529 33.03 -26.89 -15.39
CA GLY A 529 32.15 -25.71 -15.33
C GLY A 529 32.13 -25.03 -13.95
N PRO A 530 31.34 -23.95 -13.77
CA PRO A 530 31.25 -23.20 -12.50
C PRO A 530 30.34 -23.93 -11.51
N ALA A 531 30.75 -25.12 -11.08
CA ALA A 531 30.09 -25.88 -10.02
C ALA A 531 31.07 -26.84 -9.34
N ILE A 532 30.73 -27.26 -8.12
CA ILE A 532 31.42 -28.32 -7.39
C ILE A 532 30.62 -29.63 -7.37
N LEU A 533 31.29 -30.74 -7.07
CA LEU A 533 30.65 -32.06 -7.03
C LEU A 533 29.98 -32.28 -5.66
N GLY A 534 28.67 -32.51 -5.66
CA GLY A 534 27.87 -32.84 -4.48
C GLY A 534 27.82 -34.35 -4.24
N THR A 535 26.61 -34.89 -4.02
CA THR A 535 26.37 -36.34 -3.88
C THR A 535 26.85 -37.08 -5.14
N SER A 536 28.04 -37.67 -5.06
CA SER A 536 28.74 -38.28 -6.20
C SER A 536 28.57 -39.79 -6.27
N ASN A 537 27.92 -40.39 -5.28
CA ASN A 537 27.63 -41.82 -5.23
C ASN A 537 26.16 -42.03 -4.88
N ALA A 538 25.51 -42.95 -5.56
CA ALA A 538 24.14 -43.37 -5.27
C ALA A 538 23.96 -44.87 -5.53
N VAL A 539 22.84 -45.43 -5.08
CA VAL A 539 22.47 -46.83 -5.35
C VAL A 539 21.14 -46.87 -6.08
N LEU A 540 21.02 -47.63 -7.16
CA LEU A 540 19.76 -47.97 -7.80
C LEU A 540 19.38 -49.40 -7.42
N SER A 541 18.25 -49.57 -6.73
CA SER A 541 17.70 -50.87 -6.36
C SER A 541 16.68 -51.33 -7.40
N ILE A 542 16.89 -52.51 -7.98
CA ILE A 542 15.90 -53.22 -8.79
C ILE A 542 14.99 -53.99 -7.84
N ILE A 543 13.71 -53.68 -7.89
CA ILE A 543 12.66 -54.32 -7.11
C ILE A 543 12.05 -55.40 -7.98
N ASP A 544 12.37 -56.65 -7.66
CA ASP A 544 11.74 -57.84 -8.20
C ASP A 544 10.21 -57.72 -8.14
N ASN A 545 9.55 -58.03 -9.26
CA ASN A 545 8.10 -57.97 -9.40
C ASN A 545 7.39 -59.33 -9.26
N ASP A 546 8.10 -60.36 -8.82
CA ASP A 546 7.57 -61.69 -8.55
C ASP A 546 7.37 -61.92 -7.04
N PHE A 547 6.12 -62.19 -6.61
CA PHE A 547 5.73 -62.09 -5.18
C PHE A 547 5.00 -63.31 -4.57
N ASN A 548 5.01 -63.41 -3.22
CA ASN A 548 4.16 -64.29 -2.39
C ASN A 548 2.71 -63.76 -2.20
N ARG A 549 1.82 -64.44 -1.45
CA ARG A 549 0.38 -64.11 -1.33
C ARG A 549 -0.04 -62.98 -0.35
N GLY A 550 0.84 -62.41 0.47
CA GLY A 550 0.61 -61.16 1.22
C GLY A 550 -0.13 -61.21 2.57
N ASN A 551 0.00 -60.12 3.35
CA ASN A 551 -0.56 -59.86 4.68
C ASN A 551 -1.50 -58.65 4.67
N LEU A 552 -2.47 -58.57 5.58
CA LEU A 552 -3.46 -57.48 5.67
C LEU A 552 -3.26 -56.59 6.90
N THR A 553 -3.42 -55.27 6.74
CA THR A 553 -3.39 -54.27 7.82
C THR A 553 -4.16 -52.99 7.44
N PHE A 554 -4.50 -52.12 8.39
CA PHE A 554 -5.06 -50.79 8.08
C PHE A 554 -3.97 -49.82 7.59
N SER A 555 -4.33 -48.83 6.77
CA SER A 555 -3.38 -47.78 6.37
C SER A 555 -3.00 -46.83 7.51
N THR A 556 -3.88 -46.66 8.49
CA THR A 556 -3.66 -45.95 9.77
C THR A 556 -4.59 -46.54 10.83
N LEU A 557 -4.23 -46.40 12.11
CA LEU A 557 -5.06 -46.83 13.25
C LEU A 557 -6.07 -45.76 13.68
N GLN A 558 -5.97 -44.55 13.12
CA GLN A 558 -6.85 -43.43 13.41
C GLN A 558 -7.24 -42.71 12.12
N TYR A 559 -8.55 -42.65 11.86
CA TYR A 559 -9.16 -41.88 10.79
C TYR A 559 -9.93 -40.70 11.40
N SER A 560 -10.00 -39.58 10.71
CA SER A 560 -10.79 -38.42 11.13
C SER A 560 -11.56 -37.86 9.94
N VAL A 561 -12.84 -37.59 10.17
CA VAL A 561 -13.78 -37.05 9.19
C VAL A 561 -14.63 -35.97 9.85
N SER A 562 -15.14 -35.03 9.07
CA SER A 562 -16.19 -34.12 9.54
C SER A 562 -17.55 -34.81 9.44
N GLU A 563 -18.45 -34.51 10.35
CA GLU A 563 -19.82 -35.02 10.37
C GLU A 563 -20.55 -34.80 9.02
N GLY A 564 -20.42 -33.60 8.44
CA GLY A 564 -20.98 -33.25 7.13
C GLY A 564 -20.30 -33.88 5.91
N VAL A 565 -19.26 -34.71 6.09
CA VAL A 565 -18.58 -35.37 4.95
C VAL A 565 -19.48 -36.43 4.28
N GLY A 566 -20.46 -36.96 5.01
CA GLY A 566 -21.39 -37.98 4.57
C GLY A 566 -20.82 -39.39 4.40
N THR A 567 -19.53 -39.58 4.15
CA THR A 567 -18.90 -40.93 4.09
C THR A 567 -17.45 -40.94 4.55
N ALA A 568 -17.13 -41.82 5.49
CA ALA A 568 -15.77 -42.14 5.89
C ALA A 568 -15.21 -43.30 5.05
N VAL A 569 -13.99 -43.15 4.55
CA VAL A 569 -13.31 -44.15 3.71
C VAL A 569 -12.15 -44.75 4.49
N ILE A 570 -12.24 -46.05 4.80
CA ILE A 570 -11.24 -46.81 5.55
C ILE A 570 -10.44 -47.65 4.57
N THR A 571 -9.11 -47.54 4.59
CA THR A 571 -8.24 -48.25 3.64
C THR A 571 -7.57 -49.45 4.32
N ILE A 572 -7.72 -50.62 3.70
CA ILE A 572 -7.00 -51.84 4.06
C ILE A 572 -5.83 -52.02 3.08
N LEU A 573 -4.63 -52.19 3.61
CA LEU A 573 -3.41 -52.47 2.86
C LEU A 573 -3.12 -53.98 2.85
N ARG A 574 -2.64 -54.46 1.70
CA ARG A 574 -2.05 -55.77 1.50
C ARG A 574 -0.54 -55.60 1.31
N THR A 575 0.25 -56.13 2.23
CA THR A 575 1.71 -55.98 2.29
C THR A 575 2.42 -57.33 2.15
N ASN A 576 3.72 -57.37 1.84
CA ASN A 576 4.52 -58.61 1.76
C ASN A 576 3.99 -59.66 0.74
N GLY A 577 3.33 -59.20 -0.33
CA GLY A 577 2.90 -60.04 -1.45
C GLY A 577 1.54 -59.66 -2.04
N ASN A 578 1.35 -59.83 -3.34
CA ASN A 578 0.12 -59.44 -4.06
C ASN A 578 -0.46 -60.58 -4.94
N THR A 579 0.12 -61.78 -4.87
CA THR A 579 -0.25 -62.92 -5.72
C THR A 579 -1.49 -63.66 -5.19
N GLY A 580 -2.47 -63.92 -6.06
CA GLY A 580 -3.77 -64.52 -5.77
C GLY A 580 -4.78 -63.56 -5.14
N ALA A 581 -6.07 -63.84 -5.29
CA ALA A 581 -7.13 -63.08 -4.61
C ALA A 581 -7.26 -63.47 -3.13
N ILE A 582 -7.45 -62.48 -2.25
CA ILE A 582 -7.61 -62.65 -0.80
C ILE A 582 -8.84 -61.88 -0.31
N SER A 583 -9.37 -62.21 0.87
CA SER A 583 -10.48 -61.43 1.46
C SER A 583 -10.40 -61.39 2.99
N VAL A 584 -11.07 -60.40 3.58
CA VAL A 584 -11.19 -60.18 5.02
C VAL A 584 -12.60 -59.70 5.38
N ASP A 585 -13.17 -60.20 6.47
CA ASP A 585 -14.45 -59.73 7.00
C ASP A 585 -14.25 -58.45 7.80
N TYR A 586 -15.23 -57.55 7.85
CA TYR A 586 -15.18 -56.31 8.64
C TYR A 586 -16.53 -55.97 9.29
N HIS A 587 -16.49 -55.26 10.41
CA HIS A 587 -17.68 -54.69 11.06
C HIS A 587 -17.35 -53.48 11.95
N THR A 588 -18.30 -52.57 12.11
CA THR A 588 -18.20 -51.40 12.99
C THR A 588 -18.75 -51.66 14.40
N THR A 589 -18.20 -50.97 15.40
CA THR A 589 -18.72 -50.96 16.78
C THR A 589 -18.75 -49.54 17.35
N ASN A 590 -19.80 -49.22 18.12
CA ASN A 590 -19.98 -47.90 18.73
C ASN A 590 -18.83 -47.54 19.69
N GLY A 591 -18.51 -46.25 19.75
CA GLY A 591 -17.69 -45.64 20.80
C GLY A 591 -18.51 -44.59 21.53
N THR A 592 -18.09 -43.32 21.46
CA THR A 592 -18.99 -42.20 21.81
C THR A 592 -20.00 -41.94 20.71
N ALA A 593 -19.62 -42.15 19.44
CA ALA A 593 -20.55 -42.19 18.31
C ALA A 593 -21.34 -43.52 18.30
N VAL A 594 -22.65 -43.41 18.15
CA VAL A 594 -23.69 -44.44 18.20
C VAL A 594 -24.28 -44.65 16.80
N ALA A 595 -24.29 -45.91 16.36
CA ALA A 595 -24.91 -46.28 15.09
C ALA A 595 -26.41 -45.91 15.03
N GLY A 596 -26.81 -45.26 13.94
CA GLY A 596 -28.16 -44.76 13.69
C GLY A 596 -28.41 -43.33 14.17
N ALA A 597 -27.52 -42.77 14.99
CA ALA A 597 -27.46 -41.33 15.29
C ALA A 597 -26.36 -40.68 14.42
N ASP A 598 -25.11 -41.15 14.56
CA ASP A 598 -23.94 -40.42 14.05
C ASP A 598 -23.29 -41.12 12.83
N TYR A 599 -23.53 -42.42 12.68
CA TYR A 599 -23.09 -43.21 11.52
C TYR A 599 -23.99 -44.41 11.25
N GLU A 600 -23.94 -44.99 10.05
CA GLU A 600 -24.64 -46.25 9.77
C GLU A 600 -23.75 -47.47 10.09
N ALA A 601 -24.27 -48.39 10.93
CA ALA A 601 -23.57 -49.64 11.23
C ALA A 601 -23.28 -50.42 9.93
N THR A 602 -21.99 -50.70 9.68
CA THR A 602 -21.54 -51.31 8.44
C THR A 602 -20.77 -52.60 8.74
N ALA A 603 -21.13 -53.70 8.08
CA ALA A 603 -20.40 -54.97 8.13
C ALA A 603 -20.40 -55.66 6.76
N GLY A 604 -19.37 -56.45 6.46
CA GLY A 604 -19.26 -57.13 5.18
C GLY A 604 -17.97 -57.93 5.01
N ARG A 605 -17.72 -58.36 3.77
CA ARG A 605 -16.47 -58.99 3.35
C ARG A 605 -15.81 -58.13 2.28
N LEU A 606 -14.59 -57.69 2.56
CA LEU A 606 -13.74 -56.97 1.62
C LEU A 606 -12.89 -57.97 0.84
N THR A 607 -12.98 -57.96 -0.49
CA THR A 607 -12.11 -58.77 -1.36
C THR A 607 -11.03 -57.87 -1.97
N ILE A 608 -9.79 -58.35 -1.96
CA ILE A 608 -8.66 -57.74 -2.64
C ILE A 608 -8.25 -58.70 -3.76
N ALA A 609 -8.37 -58.23 -5.01
CA ALA A 609 -8.11 -59.04 -6.18
C ALA A 609 -6.62 -59.43 -6.31
N ASP A 610 -6.34 -60.38 -7.20
CA ASP A 610 -4.98 -60.69 -7.61
C ASP A 610 -4.26 -59.43 -8.14
N GLY A 611 -3.01 -59.21 -7.73
CA GLY A 611 -2.23 -58.01 -8.03
C GLY A 611 -2.63 -56.73 -7.28
N GLN A 612 -3.77 -56.71 -6.57
CA GLN A 612 -4.25 -55.54 -5.85
C GLN A 612 -3.60 -55.43 -4.46
N ILE A 613 -3.06 -54.26 -4.11
CA ILE A 613 -2.31 -54.02 -2.87
C ILE A 613 -3.11 -53.26 -1.79
N SER A 614 -4.32 -52.82 -2.09
CA SER A 614 -5.20 -52.17 -1.11
C SER A 614 -6.66 -52.20 -1.58
N SER A 615 -7.60 -52.09 -0.65
CA SER A 615 -9.03 -51.90 -0.97
C SER A 615 -9.70 -51.13 0.16
N THR A 616 -10.86 -50.52 -0.11
CA THR A 616 -11.50 -49.57 0.81
C THR A 616 -12.87 -50.03 1.30
N ILE A 617 -13.18 -49.68 2.54
CA ILE A 617 -14.49 -49.81 3.16
C ILE A 617 -15.11 -48.42 3.29
N SER A 618 -16.33 -48.23 2.81
CA SER A 618 -17.08 -46.98 2.95
C SER A 618 -18.10 -47.11 4.06
N ILE A 619 -18.13 -46.14 4.97
CA ILE A 619 -19.05 -46.08 6.11
C ILE A 619 -19.81 -44.75 6.02
N ARG A 620 -21.14 -44.78 6.01
CA ARG A 620 -21.97 -43.57 5.94
C ARG A 620 -21.90 -42.82 7.28
N ILE A 621 -21.58 -41.54 7.22
CA ILE A 621 -21.66 -40.61 8.36
C ILE A 621 -22.98 -39.85 8.24
N LEU A 622 -23.68 -39.70 9.36
CA LEU A 622 -24.95 -38.99 9.47
C LEU A 622 -24.65 -37.60 10.01
N ASP A 623 -25.18 -36.59 9.35
CA ASP A 623 -24.99 -35.16 9.66
C ASP A 623 -26.30 -34.66 10.28
N ASP A 624 -26.23 -34.06 11.47
CA ASP A 624 -27.40 -33.46 12.10
C ASP A 624 -27.27 -31.94 12.36
N LEU A 625 -27.88 -31.43 13.43
CA LEU A 625 -27.87 -30.00 13.81
C LEU A 625 -27.56 -29.81 15.31
N LEU A 626 -27.17 -30.88 15.99
CA LEU A 626 -26.90 -30.94 17.41
C LEU A 626 -25.41 -30.73 17.65
N ILE A 627 -25.09 -29.85 18.59
CA ILE A 627 -23.69 -29.66 19.00
C ILE A 627 -23.38 -30.72 20.07
N GLU A 628 -22.78 -31.82 19.66
CA GLU A 628 -22.47 -32.99 20.48
C GLU A 628 -20.96 -33.11 20.76
N GLY A 629 -20.14 -32.37 20.01
CA GLY A 629 -18.68 -32.37 20.12
C GLY A 629 -18.06 -33.49 19.30
N ASN A 630 -16.73 -33.65 19.37
CA ASN A 630 -16.06 -34.68 18.58
C ASN A 630 -16.34 -36.08 19.14
N GLU A 631 -16.72 -36.99 18.26
CA GLU A 631 -17.11 -38.35 18.63
C GLU A 631 -16.25 -39.43 17.96
N THR A 632 -16.38 -40.68 18.42
CA THR A 632 -15.56 -41.81 17.95
C THR A 632 -16.33 -43.10 17.84
N PHE A 633 -16.05 -43.90 16.81
CA PHE A 633 -16.43 -45.31 16.70
C PHE A 633 -15.25 -46.16 16.19
N GLN A 634 -15.38 -47.49 16.19
CA GLN A 634 -14.32 -48.41 15.76
C GLN A 634 -14.72 -49.25 14.55
N ILE A 635 -13.74 -49.63 13.74
CA ILE A 635 -13.86 -50.60 12.65
C ILE A 635 -12.89 -51.76 12.90
N ILE A 636 -13.39 -52.99 12.78
CA ILE A 636 -12.66 -54.22 13.09
C ILE A 636 -12.61 -55.11 11.84
N ILE A 637 -11.44 -55.69 11.54
CA ILE A 637 -11.25 -56.68 10.46
C ILE A 637 -10.96 -58.08 11.04
N SER A 638 -11.41 -59.15 10.38
CA SER A 638 -11.27 -60.53 10.86
C SER A 638 -11.36 -61.58 9.73
N ASN A 639 -11.08 -62.84 10.05
CA ASN A 639 -11.23 -64.00 9.13
C ASN A 639 -10.56 -63.83 7.75
N PRO A 640 -9.24 -63.59 7.66
CA PRO A 640 -8.57 -63.51 6.37
C PRO A 640 -8.63 -64.87 5.65
N THR A 641 -8.86 -64.86 4.33
CA THR A 641 -8.88 -66.07 3.47
C THR A 641 -7.98 -65.90 2.25
N GLY A 642 -7.79 -66.97 1.46
CA GLY A 642 -6.92 -66.95 0.28
C GLY A 642 -5.42 -67.13 0.57
N GLY A 643 -5.07 -67.39 1.84
CA GLY A 643 -3.69 -67.53 2.31
C GLY A 643 -3.11 -66.26 2.95
N ALA A 644 -3.90 -65.19 3.06
CA ALA A 644 -3.51 -63.97 3.75
C ALA A 644 -3.53 -64.12 5.29
N VAL A 645 -2.73 -63.30 5.96
CA VAL A 645 -2.69 -63.19 7.43
C VAL A 645 -2.86 -61.73 7.82
N ILE A 646 -3.64 -61.43 8.86
CA ILE A 646 -3.68 -60.08 9.45
C ILE A 646 -2.41 -59.93 10.30
N SER A 647 -1.50 -59.03 9.90
CA SER A 647 -0.18 -58.88 10.52
C SER A 647 -0.01 -57.62 11.37
N GLY A 648 -1.05 -56.79 11.48
CA GLY A 648 -1.10 -55.60 12.34
C GLY A 648 -2.34 -55.62 13.25
N PRO A 649 -2.62 -54.52 13.97
CA PRO A 649 -3.84 -54.41 14.76
C PRO A 649 -5.08 -54.64 13.90
N ASP A 650 -6.03 -55.40 14.44
CA ASP A 650 -7.29 -55.78 13.79
C ASP A 650 -8.40 -54.74 13.99
N THR A 651 -8.12 -53.66 14.72
CA THR A 651 -9.05 -52.58 15.08
C THR A 651 -8.45 -51.20 14.75
N ALA A 652 -9.27 -50.29 14.21
CA ALA A 652 -8.93 -48.89 14.02
C ALA A 652 -10.05 -47.95 14.53
N ASN A 653 -9.69 -46.76 14.98
CA ASN A 653 -10.62 -45.73 15.45
C ASN A 653 -10.99 -44.76 14.32
N VAL A 654 -12.24 -44.33 14.27
CA VAL A 654 -12.76 -43.30 13.37
C VAL A 654 -13.33 -42.15 14.22
N PHE A 655 -12.77 -40.96 14.06
CA PHE A 655 -13.19 -39.73 14.74
C PHE A 655 -14.11 -38.92 13.82
N ILE A 656 -15.28 -38.56 14.33
CA ILE A 656 -16.23 -37.63 13.69
C ILE A 656 -16.02 -36.26 14.35
N ALA A 657 -15.65 -35.26 13.55
CA ALA A 657 -15.44 -33.90 13.99
C ALA A 657 -16.72 -33.09 13.78
N GLU A 658 -17.17 -32.47 14.87
CA GLU A 658 -18.32 -31.57 14.96
C GLU A 658 -18.25 -30.44 13.93
N ASN A 659 -19.34 -30.22 13.19
CA ASN A 659 -19.44 -29.16 12.18
C ASN A 659 -20.61 -28.18 12.42
N ASP A 660 -21.38 -28.35 13.50
CA ASP A 660 -22.45 -27.44 13.89
C ASP A 660 -21.97 -26.30 14.79
N PHE A 661 -22.49 -25.10 14.50
CA PHE A 661 -22.05 -23.86 15.13
C PHE A 661 -23.23 -23.04 15.67
N GLY A 662 -23.27 -22.82 17.00
CA GLY A 662 -24.31 -22.04 17.67
C GLY A 662 -24.10 -20.52 17.68
N PRO A 663 -25.07 -19.73 18.18
CA PRO A 663 -24.90 -18.29 18.37
C PRO A 663 -23.69 -17.98 19.27
N GLY A 664 -22.96 -16.92 18.95
CA GLY A 664 -21.69 -16.53 19.58
C GLY A 664 -20.45 -17.00 18.84
N THR A 665 -20.58 -18.00 17.96
CA THR A 665 -19.48 -18.51 17.15
C THR A 665 -19.18 -17.62 15.94
N ILE A 666 -17.96 -17.75 15.42
CA ILE A 666 -17.55 -17.08 14.18
C ILE A 666 -18.31 -17.60 12.97
N ASP A 667 -18.76 -16.71 12.10
CA ASP A 667 -19.26 -17.09 10.79
C ASP A 667 -18.12 -17.16 9.77
N GLU A 668 -17.69 -18.37 9.46
CA GLU A 668 -16.55 -18.58 8.57
C GLU A 668 -16.81 -18.22 7.11
N SER A 669 -18.09 -18.12 6.70
CA SER A 669 -18.47 -17.65 5.36
C SER A 669 -18.14 -16.17 5.12
N PHE A 670 -17.87 -15.42 6.18
CA PHE A 670 -17.33 -14.07 6.12
C PHE A 670 -15.81 -14.10 6.30
N ASN A 671 -15.07 -13.82 5.23
CA ASN A 671 -13.61 -13.87 5.22
C ASN A 671 -12.99 -12.55 4.70
N PRO A 672 -12.36 -11.75 5.59
CA PRO A 672 -11.68 -10.51 5.21
C PRO A 672 -10.26 -10.70 4.66
N GLY A 673 -9.85 -11.94 4.33
CA GLY A 673 -8.50 -12.24 3.86
C GLY A 673 -7.46 -12.01 4.95
N ALA A 674 -6.35 -11.34 4.62
CA ALA A 674 -5.34 -10.96 5.59
C ALA A 674 -5.83 -9.88 6.58
N GLY A 675 -6.99 -9.26 6.35
CA GLY A 675 -7.60 -8.29 7.25
C GLY A 675 -6.81 -6.98 7.38
N ALA A 676 -7.02 -6.25 8.46
CA ALA A 676 -6.36 -4.97 8.71
C ALA A 676 -4.95 -5.18 9.28
N ASN A 677 -3.95 -4.42 8.81
CA ASN A 677 -2.60 -4.43 9.38
C ASN A 677 -2.45 -3.59 10.66
N GLY A 678 -3.57 -3.15 11.23
CA GLY A 678 -3.62 -2.31 12.41
C GLY A 678 -5.04 -2.27 12.98
N LEU A 679 -5.17 -1.59 14.11
CA LEU A 679 -6.40 -1.59 14.91
C LEU A 679 -7.61 -1.04 14.14
N VAL A 680 -8.73 -1.77 14.23
CA VAL A 680 -10.04 -1.32 13.75
C VAL A 680 -10.79 -0.62 14.88
N ARG A 681 -11.15 0.66 14.69
CA ARG A 681 -11.83 1.50 15.71
C ARG A 681 -13.33 1.61 15.49
N ALA A 682 -13.80 1.42 14.26
CA ALA A 682 -15.20 1.62 13.92
C ALA A 682 -15.62 0.62 12.84
N VAL A 683 -16.84 0.10 12.99
CA VAL A 683 -17.52 -0.68 11.95
C VAL A 683 -18.93 -0.12 11.76
N GLY A 684 -19.44 -0.15 10.54
CA GLY A 684 -20.79 0.28 10.20
C GLY A 684 -21.46 -0.69 9.23
N ALA A 685 -22.69 -1.09 9.53
CA ALA A 685 -23.49 -1.95 8.67
C ALA A 685 -24.35 -1.12 7.72
N GLN A 686 -24.30 -1.42 6.43
CA GLN A 686 -25.16 -0.82 5.41
C GLN A 686 -26.39 -1.69 5.16
N SER A 687 -27.48 -1.06 4.71
CA SER A 687 -28.77 -1.73 4.49
C SER A 687 -28.72 -2.77 3.36
N ASP A 688 -27.74 -2.66 2.47
CA ASP A 688 -27.48 -3.59 1.36
C ASP A 688 -26.55 -4.76 1.74
N GLY A 689 -26.18 -4.88 3.02
CA GLY A 689 -25.35 -5.96 3.54
C GLY A 689 -23.85 -5.70 3.51
N HIS A 690 -23.40 -4.55 2.99
CA HIS A 690 -21.99 -4.18 3.07
C HIS A 690 -21.58 -3.74 4.48
N VAL A 691 -20.28 -3.83 4.73
CA VAL A 691 -19.66 -3.47 6.00
C VAL A 691 -18.59 -2.42 5.76
N VAL A 692 -18.73 -1.26 6.37
CA VAL A 692 -17.70 -0.21 6.34
C VAL A 692 -16.81 -0.35 7.56
N VAL A 693 -15.50 -0.31 7.37
CA VAL A 693 -14.50 -0.52 8.41
C VAL A 693 -13.56 0.68 8.46
N GLY A 694 -13.40 1.28 9.63
CA GLY A 694 -12.54 2.44 9.87
C GLY A 694 -11.59 2.20 11.05
N GLY A 695 -10.37 2.74 10.98
CA GLY A 695 -9.37 2.49 12.02
C GLY A 695 -8.04 3.19 11.83
N LEU A 696 -6.99 2.56 12.38
CA LEU A 696 -5.60 3.00 12.34
C LEU A 696 -4.75 2.21 11.32
N PHE A 697 -5.36 1.27 10.60
CA PHE A 697 -4.69 0.47 9.57
C PHE A 697 -4.30 1.30 8.36
N THR A 698 -3.19 0.95 7.71
CA THR A 698 -2.75 1.53 6.44
C THR A 698 -3.02 0.63 5.25
N THR A 699 -3.12 -0.69 5.49
CA THR A 699 -3.48 -1.68 4.49
C THR A 699 -4.60 -2.58 5.00
N PHE A 700 -5.43 -3.05 4.07
CA PHE A 700 -6.44 -4.07 4.33
C PHE A 700 -6.31 -5.16 3.28
N ASP A 701 -6.22 -6.42 3.71
CA ASP A 701 -5.98 -7.57 2.85
C ASP A 701 -4.77 -7.36 1.90
N ASN A 702 -3.66 -6.87 2.48
CA ASN A 702 -2.43 -6.51 1.75
C ASN A 702 -2.58 -5.43 0.66
N THR A 703 -3.75 -4.77 0.57
CA THR A 703 -3.98 -3.64 -0.35
C THR A 703 -3.94 -2.31 0.39
N ASN A 704 -3.44 -1.25 -0.26
CA ASN A 704 -3.43 0.08 0.34
C ASN A 704 -4.86 0.61 0.51
N ARG A 705 -5.29 0.72 1.77
CA ARG A 705 -6.62 1.18 2.19
C ARG A 705 -6.48 1.97 3.47
N ALA A 706 -5.75 3.07 3.41
CA ALA A 706 -5.45 3.83 4.61
C ALA A 706 -6.73 4.27 5.33
N TYR A 707 -6.88 3.79 6.57
CA TYR A 707 -7.87 4.14 7.58
C TYR A 707 -9.34 3.84 7.30
N ILE A 708 -9.72 3.46 6.08
CA ILE A 708 -11.11 3.17 5.69
C ILE A 708 -11.17 2.12 4.56
N THR A 709 -12.08 1.16 4.67
CA THR A 709 -12.44 0.22 3.61
C THR A 709 -13.92 -0.16 3.69
N ARG A 710 -14.44 -0.80 2.63
CA ARG A 710 -15.76 -1.45 2.63
C ARG A 710 -15.61 -2.91 2.23
N LEU A 711 -16.40 -3.78 2.84
CA LEU A 711 -16.45 -5.21 2.61
C LEU A 711 -17.82 -5.62 2.08
N ASN A 712 -17.83 -6.62 1.22
CA ASN A 712 -19.02 -7.31 0.74
C ASN A 712 -19.62 -8.20 1.84
N ALA A 713 -20.81 -8.75 1.58
CA ALA A 713 -21.49 -9.64 2.52
C ALA A 713 -20.73 -10.94 2.83
N ASP A 714 -19.77 -11.34 1.99
CA ASP A 714 -18.87 -12.49 2.22
C ASP A 714 -17.54 -12.10 2.89
N GLY A 715 -17.36 -10.82 3.26
CA GLY A 715 -16.15 -10.30 3.87
C GLY A 715 -15.04 -9.89 2.91
N SER A 716 -15.15 -10.24 1.61
CA SER A 716 -14.20 -9.78 0.61
C SER A 716 -14.23 -8.26 0.46
N GLN A 717 -13.11 -7.66 0.08
CA GLN A 717 -13.05 -6.21 -0.12
C GLN A 717 -13.95 -5.77 -1.29
N ASP A 718 -14.78 -4.76 -1.08
CA ASP A 718 -15.56 -4.13 -2.14
C ASP A 718 -14.66 -3.18 -2.95
N LEU A 719 -14.23 -3.64 -4.12
CA LEU A 719 -13.36 -2.87 -5.01
C LEU A 719 -14.07 -1.66 -5.65
N ALA A 720 -15.40 -1.63 -5.68
CA ALA A 720 -16.16 -0.48 -6.18
C ALA A 720 -16.15 0.69 -5.19
N PHE A 721 -15.87 0.43 -3.91
CA PHE A 721 -15.63 1.45 -2.90
C PHE A 721 -14.15 1.84 -2.90
N ASN A 722 -13.78 2.78 -3.76
CA ASN A 722 -12.41 3.23 -3.90
C ASN A 722 -12.21 4.64 -3.39
N THR A 723 -11.54 4.74 -2.24
CA THR A 723 -11.17 6.01 -1.65
C THR A 723 -9.88 6.59 -2.22
N ASN A 724 -9.21 5.98 -3.21
CA ASN A 724 -7.89 6.38 -3.74
C ASN A 724 -6.81 6.48 -2.64
N VAL A 725 -6.47 7.70 -2.20
CA VAL A 725 -5.48 7.92 -1.13
C VAL A 725 -6.14 7.80 0.25
N GLY A 726 -7.46 8.01 0.33
CA GLY A 726 -8.23 7.95 1.57
C GLY A 726 -8.00 9.16 2.49
N PRO A 727 -8.46 9.07 3.74
CA PRO A 727 -8.15 10.03 4.79
C PRO A 727 -6.64 10.10 5.08
N SER A 728 -6.15 11.27 5.46
CA SER A 728 -4.73 11.48 5.81
C SER A 728 -4.36 11.02 7.23
N GLY A 729 -5.27 10.33 7.93
CA GLY A 729 -5.12 9.95 9.32
C GLY A 729 -6.29 9.09 9.82
N PRO A 730 -6.21 8.57 11.06
CA PRO A 730 -7.13 7.55 11.56
C PRO A 730 -8.60 7.96 11.57
N VAL A 731 -9.47 6.99 11.31
CA VAL A 731 -10.93 7.10 11.46
C VAL A 731 -11.33 6.43 12.77
N PHE A 732 -12.00 7.18 13.65
CA PHE A 732 -12.40 6.72 14.98
C PHE A 732 -13.90 6.43 15.09
N ALA A 733 -14.72 7.04 14.25
CA ALA A 733 -16.17 6.88 14.24
C ALA A 733 -16.72 6.84 12.82
N LEU A 734 -17.76 6.04 12.63
CA LEU A 734 -18.50 5.92 11.38
C LEU A 734 -19.99 6.17 11.64
N GLY A 735 -20.64 6.88 10.72
CA GLY A 735 -22.09 7.01 10.67
C GLY A 735 -22.62 6.57 9.31
N VAL A 736 -23.42 5.52 9.26
CA VAL A 736 -24.08 5.09 8.03
C VAL A 736 -25.38 5.88 7.87
N MET A 737 -25.51 6.60 6.76
CA MET A 737 -26.72 7.37 6.44
C MET A 737 -27.82 6.47 5.88
N PRO A 738 -29.11 6.88 5.96
CA PRO A 738 -30.23 6.10 5.42
C PRO A 738 -30.12 5.76 3.92
N ASP A 739 -29.35 6.54 3.16
CA ASP A 739 -29.08 6.34 1.74
C ASP A 739 -27.74 5.63 1.47
N ASN A 740 -27.20 4.92 2.47
CA ASN A 740 -25.92 4.21 2.45
C ASN A 740 -24.69 5.12 2.19
N ARG A 741 -24.78 6.44 2.30
CA ARG A 741 -23.58 7.28 2.41
C ARG A 741 -22.88 7.07 3.75
N VAL A 742 -21.57 7.34 3.80
CA VAL A 742 -20.75 7.09 4.99
C VAL A 742 -20.20 8.40 5.53
N LEU A 743 -20.54 8.73 6.77
CA LEU A 743 -19.96 9.85 7.51
C LEU A 743 -18.74 9.35 8.32
N LEU A 744 -17.61 10.02 8.16
CA LEU A 744 -16.33 9.70 8.79
C LEU A 744 -16.00 10.74 9.86
N GLY A 745 -15.69 10.29 11.07
CA GLY A 745 -15.12 11.12 12.15
C GLY A 745 -13.78 10.56 12.63
N GLY A 746 -12.76 11.41 12.79
CA GLY A 746 -11.46 10.91 13.25
C GLY A 746 -10.40 11.98 13.51
N ASN A 747 -9.15 11.65 13.19
CA ASN A 747 -7.97 12.52 13.32
C ASN A 747 -7.23 12.65 11.99
N PHE A 748 -7.95 13.05 10.94
CA PHE A 748 -7.42 13.37 9.61
C PHE A 748 -7.54 14.87 9.30
N THR A 749 -6.70 15.36 8.39
CA THR A 749 -6.70 16.77 7.96
C THR A 749 -7.18 16.95 6.53
N ASN A 750 -7.12 15.89 5.72
CA ASN A 750 -7.67 15.84 4.38
C ASN A 750 -8.17 14.44 4.05
N VAL A 751 -9.03 14.35 3.03
CA VAL A 751 -9.42 13.11 2.36
C VAL A 751 -9.16 13.32 0.88
N ASN A 752 -8.39 12.46 0.23
CA ASN A 752 -8.00 12.61 -1.19
C ASN A 752 -7.44 13.99 -1.56
N GLY A 753 -6.63 14.58 -0.69
CA GLY A 753 -6.05 15.92 -0.90
C GLY A 753 -7.04 17.08 -0.76
N VAL A 754 -8.34 16.82 -0.54
CA VAL A 754 -9.33 17.84 -0.21
C VAL A 754 -9.31 18.08 1.30
N LEU A 755 -9.15 19.33 1.71
CA LEU A 755 -9.07 19.69 3.12
C LEU A 755 -10.40 19.40 3.84
N PHE A 756 -10.39 18.39 4.69
CA PHE A 756 -11.48 18.01 5.58
C PHE A 756 -10.90 17.83 6.97
N ARG A 757 -11.21 18.77 7.87
CA ARG A 757 -10.62 18.80 9.21
C ARG A 757 -11.44 17.88 10.12
N ARG A 758 -11.15 16.58 10.06
CA ARG A 758 -11.61 15.51 10.97
C ARG A 758 -13.04 14.98 10.78
N LEU A 759 -13.86 15.62 9.94
CA LEU A 759 -15.20 15.16 9.54
C LEU A 759 -15.33 15.19 8.01
N ALA A 760 -15.82 14.12 7.39
CA ALA A 760 -16.04 14.04 5.94
C ALA A 760 -17.18 13.06 5.62
N ARG A 761 -17.84 13.21 4.48
CA ARG A 761 -18.84 12.24 4.00
C ARG A 761 -18.41 11.64 2.66
N LEU A 762 -18.54 10.33 2.53
CA LEU A 762 -18.30 9.57 1.31
C LEU A 762 -19.62 9.11 0.69
N ASP A 763 -19.64 9.06 -0.63
CA ASP A 763 -20.73 8.47 -1.40
C ASP A 763 -20.61 6.94 -1.50
N GLY A 764 -21.55 6.32 -2.20
CA GLY A 764 -21.60 4.86 -2.39
C GLY A 764 -20.43 4.27 -3.18
N THR A 765 -19.54 5.09 -3.77
CA THR A 765 -18.32 4.67 -4.47
C THR A 765 -17.06 4.91 -3.64
N GLY A 766 -17.17 5.51 -2.45
CA GLY A 766 -16.04 5.93 -1.63
C GLY A 766 -15.42 7.27 -2.05
N ALA A 767 -16.01 7.94 -3.03
CA ALA A 767 -15.63 9.31 -3.39
C ALA A 767 -16.20 10.31 -2.39
N ILE A 768 -15.58 11.48 -2.31
CA ILE A 768 -16.04 12.56 -1.42
C ILE A 768 -17.38 13.09 -1.92
N ASP A 769 -18.37 13.14 -1.03
CA ASP A 769 -19.64 13.75 -1.35
C ASP A 769 -19.51 15.28 -1.42
N ALA A 770 -19.55 15.80 -2.65
CA ALA A 770 -19.43 17.23 -2.93
C ALA A 770 -20.52 18.09 -2.26
N ASN A 771 -21.66 17.49 -1.87
CA ASN A 771 -22.72 18.19 -1.16
C ASN A 771 -22.44 18.36 0.34
N PHE A 772 -21.39 17.75 0.89
CA PHE A 772 -20.99 17.85 2.29
C PHE A 772 -19.74 18.73 2.45
N ASN A 773 -19.85 20.01 2.11
CA ASN A 773 -18.69 20.89 1.96
C ASN A 773 -18.63 22.07 2.95
N GLN A 774 -19.64 22.23 3.81
CA GLN A 774 -19.68 23.30 4.82
C GLN A 774 -19.17 22.86 6.19
N VAL A 775 -18.24 21.91 6.20
CA VAL A 775 -17.77 21.23 7.41
C VAL A 775 -17.02 22.19 8.35
N PRO A 776 -17.31 22.18 9.66
CA PRO A 776 -16.59 23.00 10.63
C PRO A 776 -15.10 22.66 10.74
N ASN A 777 -14.32 23.65 11.15
CA ASN A 777 -12.90 23.48 11.44
C ASN A 777 -12.70 22.88 12.85
N PHE A 778 -12.79 21.56 12.98
CA PHE A 778 -12.53 20.86 14.23
C PHE A 778 -11.04 20.87 14.58
N ASN A 779 -10.71 21.37 15.77
CA ASN A 779 -9.33 21.50 16.24
C ASN A 779 -8.81 20.29 17.05
N ALA A 780 -9.65 19.32 17.38
CA ALA A 780 -9.26 18.05 18.00
C ALA A 780 -10.15 16.89 17.51
N SER A 781 -9.79 15.65 17.84
CA SER A 781 -10.34 14.43 17.23
C SER A 781 -11.84 14.29 17.46
N ILE A 782 -12.53 13.75 16.46
CA ILE A 782 -13.90 13.29 16.57
C ILE A 782 -13.87 11.82 16.99
N ASN A 783 -14.59 11.49 18.07
CA ASN A 783 -14.62 10.16 18.67
C ASN A 783 -15.97 9.47 18.49
N ALA A 784 -17.04 10.22 18.23
CA ALA A 784 -18.39 9.68 18.08
C ALA A 784 -19.15 10.42 16.98
N VAL A 785 -19.92 9.66 16.22
CA VAL A 785 -20.86 10.17 15.21
C VAL A 785 -22.15 9.40 15.36
N SER A 786 -23.29 10.11 15.43
CA SER A 786 -24.62 9.50 15.46
C SER A 786 -25.49 10.18 14.41
N VAL A 787 -25.96 9.41 13.42
CA VAL A 787 -26.84 9.91 12.36
C VAL A 787 -28.29 9.82 12.83
N GLN A 788 -29.03 10.91 12.68
CA GLN A 788 -30.45 11.00 13.01
C GLN A 788 -31.32 10.59 11.81
N ALA A 789 -32.58 10.24 12.08
CA ALA A 789 -33.52 9.78 11.05
C ALA A 789 -33.77 10.80 9.93
N ASP A 790 -33.60 12.09 10.21
CA ASP A 790 -33.73 13.18 9.23
C ASP A 790 -32.43 13.44 8.43
N GLY A 791 -31.38 12.67 8.66
CA GLY A 791 -30.08 12.78 7.97
C GLY A 791 -29.12 13.80 8.59
N ARG A 792 -29.51 14.52 9.65
CA ARG A 792 -28.56 15.30 10.47
C ARG A 792 -27.66 14.38 11.26
N ALA A 793 -26.50 14.87 11.68
CA ALA A 793 -25.57 14.08 12.50
C ALA A 793 -25.12 14.84 13.74
N LEU A 794 -25.08 14.14 14.86
CA LEU A 794 -24.44 14.59 16.09
C LEU A 794 -23.00 14.10 16.11
N VAL A 795 -22.09 15.01 16.39
CA VAL A 795 -20.64 14.78 16.33
C VAL A 795 -20.05 15.08 17.70
N GLY A 796 -19.47 14.06 18.33
CA GLY A 796 -18.83 14.14 19.64
C GLY A 796 -17.32 13.92 19.55
N GLY A 797 -16.53 14.63 20.35
CA GLY A 797 -15.08 14.50 20.33
C GLY A 797 -14.36 15.30 21.40
N GLY A 798 -13.06 15.54 21.20
CA GLY A 798 -12.21 16.33 22.09
C GLY A 798 -12.04 17.79 21.67
N PHE A 799 -12.79 18.27 20.67
CA PHE A 799 -12.62 19.58 20.04
C PHE A 799 -13.19 20.72 20.89
N SER A 800 -12.73 21.95 20.66
CA SER A 800 -13.29 23.16 21.26
C SER A 800 -13.91 24.14 20.26
N LEU A 801 -13.75 23.88 18.97
CA LEU A 801 -14.39 24.63 17.87
C LEU A 801 -15.22 23.67 17.01
N PRO A 802 -16.42 24.06 16.53
CA PRO A 802 -17.09 25.35 16.74
C PRO A 802 -17.81 25.47 18.11
N ILE A 803 -18.14 24.34 18.72
CA ILE A 803 -18.73 24.21 20.06
C ILE A 803 -17.91 23.15 20.80
N ARG A 804 -17.75 23.28 22.12
CA ARG A 804 -16.89 22.38 22.89
C ARG A 804 -17.46 20.95 22.93
N SER A 805 -16.69 20.02 22.36
CA SER A 805 -16.82 18.56 22.37
C SER A 805 -18.08 17.95 21.76
N ILE A 806 -19.10 18.74 21.39
CA ILE A 806 -20.34 18.25 20.79
C ILE A 806 -20.92 19.31 19.84
N VAL A 807 -21.36 18.89 18.66
CA VAL A 807 -22.05 19.74 17.67
C VAL A 807 -23.02 18.91 16.83
N GLN A 808 -24.12 19.51 16.38
CA GLN A 808 -24.99 18.92 15.37
C GLN A 808 -24.68 19.54 14.00
N VAL A 809 -24.59 18.72 12.96
CA VAL A 809 -24.34 19.15 11.57
C VAL A 809 -25.50 18.75 10.66
N ARG A 810 -25.78 19.59 9.67
CA ARG A 810 -26.81 19.39 8.65
C ARG A 810 -26.31 18.50 7.51
N LEU A 811 -27.22 18.17 6.58
CA LEU A 811 -26.88 17.36 5.40
C LEU A 811 -25.83 18.01 4.50
N ASP A 812 -25.65 19.33 4.54
CA ASP A 812 -24.61 20.05 3.77
C ASP A 812 -23.26 20.18 4.53
N GLY A 813 -23.21 19.66 5.76
CA GLY A 813 -22.06 19.76 6.66
C GLY A 813 -22.06 21.00 7.54
N SER A 814 -22.96 21.97 7.33
CA SER A 814 -23.03 23.19 8.14
C SER A 814 -23.48 22.90 9.59
N VAL A 815 -23.05 23.73 10.54
CA VAL A 815 -23.51 23.63 11.94
C VAL A 815 -25.00 23.93 12.02
N ASP A 816 -25.77 23.06 12.70
CA ASP A 816 -27.16 23.34 13.00
C ASP A 816 -27.29 24.29 14.19
N THR A 817 -27.42 25.58 13.89
CA THR A 817 -27.54 26.66 14.89
C THR A 817 -28.85 26.64 15.67
N SER A 818 -29.85 25.85 15.25
CA SER A 818 -31.08 25.64 16.03
C SER A 818 -30.86 24.71 17.23
N PHE A 819 -29.75 23.97 17.22
CA PHE A 819 -29.31 23.08 18.28
C PHE A 819 -28.26 23.79 19.15
N SER A 820 -28.71 24.42 20.25
CA SER A 820 -27.91 25.33 21.07
C SER A 820 -27.45 24.69 22.37
N LEU A 821 -26.14 24.45 22.46
CA LEU A 821 -25.46 23.79 23.57
C LEU A 821 -24.74 24.75 24.54
N GLY A 822 -24.93 26.07 24.39
CA GLY A 822 -24.15 27.06 25.14
C GLY A 822 -22.63 26.83 24.98
N VAL A 823 -21.91 26.60 26.08
CA VAL A 823 -20.45 26.36 26.07
C VAL A 823 -20.04 24.91 25.75
N GLY A 824 -20.99 23.97 25.62
CA GLY A 824 -20.70 22.56 25.36
C GLY A 824 -20.15 21.78 26.57
N ALA A 825 -19.55 20.61 26.32
CA ALA A 825 -19.02 19.74 27.38
C ALA A 825 -17.57 20.08 27.73
N ASN A 826 -17.20 20.03 29.01
CA ASN A 826 -15.86 20.47 29.44
C ASN A 826 -14.74 19.42 29.31
N GLY A 827 -15.06 18.24 28.79
CA GLY A 827 -14.14 17.14 28.48
C GLY A 827 -14.55 16.44 27.19
N PRO A 828 -13.82 15.41 26.75
CA PRO A 828 -14.14 14.70 25.52
C PRO A 828 -15.47 13.94 25.63
N VAL A 829 -16.23 13.98 24.54
CA VAL A 829 -17.39 13.10 24.32
C VAL A 829 -16.92 11.89 23.52
N HIS A 830 -17.18 10.69 24.02
CA HIS A 830 -16.78 9.42 23.42
C HIS A 830 -17.96 8.65 22.82
N ALA A 831 -19.19 8.93 23.26
CA ALA A 831 -20.40 8.30 22.75
C ALA A 831 -21.53 9.31 22.60
N VAL A 832 -22.33 9.14 21.55
CA VAL A 832 -23.56 9.90 21.33
C VAL A 832 -24.65 8.93 20.86
N ALA A 833 -25.82 8.99 21.48
CA ALA A 833 -26.99 8.23 21.05
C ALA A 833 -28.17 9.18 20.80
N ALA A 834 -28.63 9.26 19.55
CA ALA A 834 -29.80 10.05 19.21
C ALA A 834 -31.09 9.49 19.85
N ILE A 835 -31.98 10.39 20.27
CA ILE A 835 -33.30 10.04 20.81
C ILE A 835 -34.35 10.24 19.71
N SER A 836 -35.31 9.32 19.61
CA SER A 836 -36.47 9.48 18.73
C SER A 836 -37.19 10.79 19.03
N GLY A 837 -37.35 11.64 18.02
CA GLY A 837 -37.89 13.00 18.19
C GLY A 837 -36.85 14.11 18.34
N GLY A 838 -35.53 13.82 18.25
CA GLY A 838 -34.47 14.77 17.90
C GLY A 838 -33.59 15.33 19.04
N GLY A 839 -33.66 14.77 20.25
CA GLY A 839 -32.67 14.97 21.32
C GLY A 839 -31.51 13.97 21.26
N ALA A 840 -30.67 13.91 22.31
CA ALA A 840 -29.55 12.96 22.38
C ALA A 840 -29.10 12.63 23.81
N TYR A 841 -28.49 11.46 23.99
CA TYR A 841 -27.67 11.13 25.14
C TYR A 841 -26.18 11.29 24.80
N LEU A 842 -25.42 11.85 25.73
CA LEU A 842 -23.97 12.01 25.63
C LEU A 842 -23.26 11.14 26.67
N GLY A 843 -22.17 10.51 26.28
CA GLY A 843 -21.28 9.74 27.14
C GLY A 843 -19.83 10.18 26.91
N GLY A 844 -19.04 10.35 27.96
CA GLY A 844 -17.63 10.73 27.81
C GLY A 844 -16.91 10.93 29.14
N ALA A 845 -15.84 11.72 29.11
CA ALA A 845 -15.01 12.04 30.29
C ALA A 845 -15.29 13.45 30.87
N PHE A 846 -16.37 14.11 30.44
CA PHE A 846 -16.74 15.45 30.91
C PHE A 846 -17.33 15.44 32.34
N THR A 847 -17.15 16.55 33.07
CA THR A 847 -17.75 16.80 34.39
C THR A 847 -18.83 17.88 34.36
N GLN A 848 -18.91 18.65 33.27
CA GLN A 848 -19.89 19.70 33.07
C GLN A 848 -20.36 19.74 31.61
N LEU A 849 -21.61 20.14 31.44
CA LEU A 849 -22.24 20.43 30.17
C LEU A 849 -22.94 21.80 30.28
N SER A 850 -22.66 22.70 29.33
CA SER A 850 -23.22 24.05 29.32
C SER A 850 -22.93 24.84 30.60
N GLY A 851 -21.78 24.56 31.26
CA GLY A 851 -21.38 25.18 32.53
C GLY A 851 -22.08 24.60 33.77
N LEU A 852 -22.95 23.61 33.61
CA LEU A 852 -23.70 22.96 34.68
C LEU A 852 -23.13 21.55 34.96
N PRO A 853 -23.26 21.02 36.18
CA PRO A 853 -22.79 19.67 36.51
C PRO A 853 -23.42 18.60 35.60
N ALA A 854 -22.57 17.77 35.00
CA ALA A 854 -22.96 16.61 34.20
C ALA A 854 -21.81 15.59 34.28
N LEU A 855 -21.95 14.57 35.12
CA LEU A 855 -20.87 13.63 35.40
C LEU A 855 -20.91 12.48 34.40
N ARG A 856 -20.09 12.58 33.34
CA ARG A 856 -19.85 11.57 32.29
C ARG A 856 -21.03 11.24 31.38
N ILE A 857 -22.27 11.45 31.83
CA ILE A 857 -23.50 11.26 31.07
C ILE A 857 -24.35 12.53 31.11
N ALA A 858 -25.03 12.83 30.01
CA ALA A 858 -26.03 13.90 29.95
C ALA A 858 -27.13 13.57 28.93
N ARG A 859 -28.32 14.16 29.11
CA ARG A 859 -29.38 14.19 28.09
C ARG A 859 -29.55 15.59 27.52
N LEU A 860 -29.75 15.67 26.22
CA LEU A 860 -30.06 16.88 25.47
C LEU A 860 -31.50 16.83 24.97
N ASN A 861 -32.18 17.97 25.06
CA ASN A 861 -33.48 18.20 24.42
C ASN A 861 -33.33 18.32 22.89
N HIS A 862 -34.46 18.39 22.19
CA HIS A 862 -34.49 18.54 20.72
C HIS A 862 -33.76 19.80 20.23
N ASP A 863 -33.80 20.87 21.02
CA ASP A 863 -33.13 22.14 20.73
C ASP A 863 -31.66 22.18 21.19
N GLY A 864 -31.11 21.05 21.64
CA GLY A 864 -29.74 20.94 22.12
C GLY A 864 -29.51 21.46 23.54
N SER A 865 -30.54 22.00 24.22
CA SER A 865 -30.41 22.43 25.60
C SER A 865 -30.17 21.24 26.54
N TYR A 866 -29.38 21.46 27.59
CA TYR A 866 -29.10 20.43 28.60
C TYR A 866 -30.35 20.16 29.44
N ASP A 867 -30.86 18.93 29.39
CA ASP A 867 -32.00 18.48 30.17
C ASP A 867 -31.58 18.03 31.58
N GLN A 868 -31.73 18.93 32.53
CA GLN A 868 -31.42 18.68 33.94
C GLN A 868 -32.41 17.75 34.65
N SER A 869 -33.56 17.41 34.03
CA SER A 869 -34.49 16.42 34.60
C SER A 869 -33.92 15.00 34.52
N PHE A 870 -32.92 14.76 33.69
CA PHE A 870 -32.14 13.53 33.63
C PHE A 870 -30.91 13.65 34.54
N ALA A 871 -31.10 13.43 35.83
CA ALA A 871 -30.05 13.64 36.83
C ALA A 871 -29.25 12.36 37.11
N THR A 872 -27.94 12.36 36.81
CA THR A 872 -27.06 11.21 37.05
C THR A 872 -25.87 11.60 37.95
N ASP A 873 -25.99 11.39 39.27
CA ASP A 873 -24.87 11.59 40.21
C ASP A 873 -24.02 10.31 40.39
N SER A 874 -24.35 9.24 39.66
CA SER A 874 -23.91 7.89 40.02
C SER A 874 -22.54 7.51 39.42
N ILE A 875 -22.11 8.10 38.29
CA ILE A 875 -20.83 7.81 37.62
C ILE A 875 -19.83 8.93 37.89
N THR A 876 -18.91 8.72 38.84
CA THR A 876 -18.00 9.78 39.32
C THR A 876 -16.56 9.66 38.86
N ASN A 877 -16.18 8.52 38.25
CA ASN A 877 -14.85 8.23 37.73
C ASN A 877 -14.94 7.55 36.35
N GLY A 878 -13.79 7.33 35.70
CA GLY A 878 -13.76 6.72 34.37
C GLY A 878 -14.37 7.59 33.27
N SER A 879 -14.77 6.95 32.21
CA SER A 879 -15.37 7.47 30.99
C SER A 879 -16.48 6.54 30.52
N VAL A 880 -17.45 7.08 29.79
CA VAL A 880 -18.49 6.30 29.10
C VAL A 880 -18.13 6.23 27.62
N TYR A 881 -17.87 5.03 27.12
CA TYR A 881 -17.44 4.79 25.73
C TYR A 881 -18.57 4.35 24.80
N ALA A 882 -19.66 3.78 25.34
CA ALA A 882 -20.78 3.31 24.55
C ALA A 882 -22.13 3.59 25.22
N LEU A 883 -23.14 3.86 24.40
CA LEU A 883 -24.51 4.13 24.82
C LEU A 883 -25.49 3.38 23.92
N ALA A 884 -26.57 2.87 24.50
CA ALA A 884 -27.71 2.34 23.74
C ALA A 884 -29.04 2.74 24.39
N VAL A 885 -30.00 3.15 23.56
CA VAL A 885 -31.33 3.56 24.01
C VAL A 885 -32.32 2.44 23.69
N GLN A 886 -33.00 1.92 24.71
CA GLN A 886 -34.02 0.90 24.56
C GLN A 886 -35.34 1.51 24.07
N ALA A 887 -36.22 0.67 23.49
CA ALA A 887 -37.51 1.11 22.96
C ALA A 887 -38.43 1.74 24.01
N ASP A 888 -38.27 1.38 25.29
CA ASP A 888 -38.99 1.97 26.44
C ASP A 888 -38.38 3.30 26.91
N GLY A 889 -37.36 3.82 26.23
CA GLY A 889 -36.68 5.07 26.52
C GLY A 889 -35.59 4.96 27.60
N LYS A 890 -35.33 3.78 28.15
CA LYS A 890 -34.23 3.57 29.10
C LYS A 890 -32.88 3.63 28.41
N LEU A 891 -31.87 4.14 29.13
CA LEU A 891 -30.50 4.29 28.62
C LEU A 891 -29.60 3.22 29.22
N ILE A 892 -28.86 2.51 28.39
CA ILE A 892 -27.74 1.67 28.81
C ILE A 892 -26.44 2.40 28.51
N ALA A 893 -25.54 2.45 29.49
CA ALA A 893 -24.23 3.06 29.37
C ALA A 893 -23.14 2.07 29.77
N ALA A 894 -22.04 2.05 29.02
CA ALA A 894 -20.88 1.24 29.32
C ALA A 894 -19.56 1.97 29.10
N GLY A 895 -18.52 1.55 29.84
CA GLY A 895 -17.23 2.22 29.85
C GLY A 895 -16.25 1.62 30.87
N ASP A 896 -15.43 2.47 31.49
CA ASP A 896 -14.42 2.11 32.49
C ASP A 896 -14.68 2.81 33.85
N PHE A 897 -15.89 2.63 34.41
CA PHE A 897 -16.35 3.33 35.60
C PHE A 897 -16.90 2.41 36.70
N VAL A 898 -16.99 2.95 37.92
CA VAL A 898 -17.63 2.28 39.07
C VAL A 898 -18.71 3.18 39.66
N LEU A 899 -19.92 2.64 39.87
CA LEU A 899 -21.03 3.37 40.48
C LEU A 899 -20.93 3.45 42.00
N ARG A 900 -21.31 4.60 42.62
CA ARG A 900 -21.44 4.74 44.08
C ARG A 900 -22.84 4.27 44.56
N GLY A 901 -22.90 3.30 45.49
CA GLY A 901 -24.15 2.84 46.13
C GLY A 901 -24.11 1.38 46.62
N SER A 902 -25.18 0.90 47.28
CA SER A 902 -25.32 -0.50 47.70
C SER A 902 -25.60 -1.40 46.48
N GLY A 903 -24.58 -2.12 46.02
CA GLY A 903 -24.59 -2.92 44.79
C GLY A 903 -23.74 -2.28 43.69
N ALA A 904 -22.41 -2.23 43.91
CA ALA A 904 -21.47 -1.64 42.95
C ALA A 904 -21.57 -2.37 41.60
N ARG A 905 -22.05 -1.66 40.57
CA ARG A 905 -21.96 -2.11 39.18
C ARG A 905 -20.71 -1.50 38.56
N VAL A 906 -19.95 -2.33 37.85
CA VAL A 906 -18.68 -1.98 37.22
C VAL A 906 -18.92 -1.97 35.72
N ASN A 907 -18.54 -0.88 35.05
CA ASN A 907 -18.45 -0.74 33.59
C ASN A 907 -19.74 -0.87 32.77
N LEU A 908 -20.89 -1.28 33.34
CA LEU A 908 -22.18 -1.40 32.65
C LEU A 908 -23.36 -1.05 33.58
N VAL A 909 -24.28 -0.21 33.09
CA VAL A 909 -25.47 0.21 33.85
C VAL A 909 -26.63 0.60 32.94
N ARG A 910 -27.86 0.40 33.43
CA ARG A 910 -29.08 0.94 32.83
C ARG A 910 -29.68 2.03 33.71
N PHE A 911 -30.16 3.09 33.09
CA PHE A 911 -30.87 4.21 33.71
C PHE A 911 -32.33 4.24 33.23
N ASN A 912 -33.22 4.63 34.13
CA ASN A 912 -34.59 5.00 33.82
C ASN A 912 -34.63 6.31 33.01
N THR A 913 -35.80 6.64 32.49
CA THR A 913 -36.02 7.88 31.71
C THR A 913 -35.82 9.16 32.51
N ASP A 914 -35.73 9.10 33.84
CA ASP A 914 -35.41 10.22 34.73
C ASP A 914 -33.92 10.28 35.14
N GLY A 915 -33.09 9.34 34.68
CA GLY A 915 -31.68 9.27 35.04
C GLY A 915 -31.38 8.48 36.33
N SER A 916 -32.40 8.00 37.04
CA SER A 916 -32.19 7.08 38.17
C SER A 916 -31.68 5.70 37.69
N VAL A 917 -30.84 5.03 38.48
CA VAL A 917 -30.34 3.68 38.14
C VAL A 917 -31.51 2.69 38.14
N ASP A 918 -31.67 1.93 37.06
CA ASP A 918 -32.69 0.90 36.94
C ASP A 918 -32.28 -0.37 37.71
N GLY A 919 -32.99 -0.63 38.81
CA GLY A 919 -32.78 -1.82 39.64
C GLY A 919 -33.14 -3.14 38.96
N SER A 920 -34.02 -3.13 37.95
CA SER A 920 -34.42 -4.34 37.21
C SER A 920 -33.35 -4.87 36.27
N PHE A 921 -32.34 -4.05 35.93
CA PHE A 921 -31.18 -4.48 35.16
C PHE A 921 -30.07 -4.93 36.10
N ASN A 922 -29.83 -6.22 36.23
CA ASN A 922 -28.82 -6.75 37.14
C ASN A 922 -27.71 -7.50 36.38
N PRO A 923 -26.57 -6.84 36.11
CA PRO A 923 -25.42 -7.49 35.48
C PRO A 923 -24.60 -8.36 36.45
N GLY A 924 -25.01 -8.50 37.72
CA GLY A 924 -24.23 -9.19 38.75
C GLY A 924 -22.90 -8.48 39.02
N SER A 925 -21.78 -9.22 39.04
CA SER A 925 -20.43 -8.63 39.11
C SER A 925 -19.98 -7.96 37.80
N SER A 926 -20.79 -8.07 36.74
CA SER A 926 -20.54 -7.50 35.41
C SER A 926 -19.21 -7.96 34.80
N VAL A 927 -18.56 -7.11 34.01
CA VAL A 927 -17.29 -7.39 33.33
C VAL A 927 -16.07 -7.08 34.19
N ASN A 928 -14.96 -7.79 33.95
CA ASN A 928 -13.67 -7.56 34.63
C ASN A 928 -12.76 -6.50 33.97
N GLY A 929 -13.24 -5.81 32.94
CA GLY A 929 -12.50 -4.74 32.26
C GLY A 929 -13.41 -3.85 31.41
N PRO A 930 -12.86 -2.83 30.71
CA PRO A 930 -13.64 -1.82 30.00
C PRO A 930 -14.54 -2.37 28.89
N VAL A 931 -15.72 -1.77 28.72
CA VAL A 931 -16.60 -2.01 27.57
C VAL A 931 -16.49 -0.83 26.61
N PHE A 932 -16.07 -1.08 25.37
CA PHE A 932 -15.88 -0.03 24.36
C PHE A 932 -17.03 0.09 23.37
N ALA A 933 -17.77 -1.00 23.14
CA ALA A 933 -18.85 -1.04 22.17
C ALA A 933 -20.07 -1.81 22.70
N MET A 934 -21.25 -1.42 22.23
CA MET A 934 -22.47 -2.18 22.44
C MET A 934 -23.45 -2.01 21.29
N VAL A 935 -24.35 -2.97 21.13
CA VAL A 935 -25.49 -2.86 20.21
C VAL A 935 -26.71 -3.57 20.80
N LEU A 936 -27.90 -2.99 20.59
CA LEU A 936 -29.17 -3.63 20.95
C LEU A 936 -29.70 -4.41 19.75
N GLN A 937 -30.13 -5.65 20.01
CA GLN A 937 -30.84 -6.43 19.01
C GLN A 937 -32.35 -6.14 19.05
N PRO A 938 -33.11 -6.41 17.97
CA PRO A 938 -34.56 -6.23 17.94
C PRO A 938 -35.32 -6.94 19.07
N SER A 939 -34.82 -8.10 19.53
CA SER A 939 -35.39 -8.83 20.69
C SER A 939 -35.27 -8.09 22.02
N GLY A 940 -34.50 -7.00 22.08
CA GLY A 940 -34.16 -6.26 23.29
C GLY A 940 -32.94 -6.80 24.03
N LYS A 941 -32.31 -7.88 23.53
CA LYS A 941 -31.02 -8.37 24.02
C LYS A 941 -29.91 -7.36 23.72
N LEU A 942 -28.93 -7.30 24.61
CA LEU A 942 -27.79 -6.40 24.50
C LEU A 942 -26.52 -7.18 24.20
N ILE A 943 -25.76 -6.73 23.21
CA ILE A 943 -24.43 -7.27 22.95
C ILE A 943 -23.40 -6.23 23.34
N ILE A 944 -22.35 -6.68 24.02
CA ILE A 944 -21.25 -5.85 24.49
C ILE A 944 -19.92 -6.38 23.97
N GLY A 945 -18.97 -5.48 23.73
CA GLY A 945 -17.60 -5.79 23.35
C GLY A 945 -16.59 -4.85 24.01
N GLY A 946 -15.41 -5.38 24.34
CA GLY A 946 -14.41 -4.60 25.05
C GLY A 946 -13.13 -5.36 25.39
N ASP A 947 -12.45 -4.87 26.42
CA ASP A 947 -11.26 -5.49 27.01
C ASP A 947 -11.66 -6.20 28.32
N PHE A 948 -12.38 -7.30 28.18
CA PHE A 948 -12.80 -8.14 29.30
C PHE A 948 -12.73 -9.60 28.90
N THR A 949 -12.53 -10.50 29.87
CA THR A 949 -12.47 -11.95 29.65
C THR A 949 -13.55 -12.70 30.40
N VAL A 950 -14.24 -12.02 31.32
CA VAL A 950 -15.26 -12.59 32.20
C VAL A 950 -16.47 -11.66 32.27
N TYR A 951 -17.66 -12.24 32.19
CA TYR A 951 -18.92 -11.60 32.53
C TYR A 951 -19.63 -12.37 33.64
N ASN A 952 -19.84 -11.73 34.79
CA ASN A 952 -20.51 -12.30 35.96
C ASN A 952 -20.01 -13.70 36.34
N GLY A 953 -18.68 -13.88 36.32
CA GLY A 953 -18.01 -15.16 36.62
C GLY A 953 -17.95 -16.17 35.47
N SER A 954 -18.65 -15.93 34.36
CA SER A 954 -18.61 -16.78 33.15
C SER A 954 -17.55 -16.28 32.17
N SER A 955 -16.74 -17.17 31.60
CA SER A 955 -15.77 -16.79 30.56
C SER A 955 -16.47 -16.29 29.31
N ARG A 956 -16.12 -15.09 28.89
CA ARG A 956 -16.66 -14.34 27.75
C ARG A 956 -15.54 -13.47 27.21
N ASN A 957 -14.66 -14.06 26.41
CA ASN A 957 -13.46 -13.41 25.89
C ASN A 957 -13.84 -12.31 24.88
N HIS A 958 -13.82 -11.07 25.38
CA HIS A 958 -13.99 -9.79 24.69
C HIS A 958 -15.38 -9.44 24.15
N TYR A 959 -16.33 -10.39 24.08
CA TYR A 959 -17.73 -10.09 23.74
C TYR A 959 -18.72 -11.02 24.44
N ALA A 960 -19.94 -10.51 24.68
CA ALA A 960 -21.03 -11.25 25.30
C ALA A 960 -22.39 -10.73 24.84
N ARG A 961 -23.40 -11.61 24.84
CA ARG A 961 -24.81 -11.24 24.74
C ARG A 961 -25.51 -11.38 26.08
N LEU A 962 -26.34 -10.40 26.40
CA LEU A 962 -27.07 -10.27 27.64
C LEU A 962 -28.57 -10.26 27.36
N GLN A 963 -29.33 -10.85 28.28
CA GLN A 963 -30.77 -10.73 28.33
C GLN A 963 -31.19 -9.29 28.64
N PRO A 964 -32.44 -8.89 28.36
CA PRO A 964 -32.94 -7.54 28.66
C PRO A 964 -32.84 -7.16 30.15
N ASP A 965 -32.73 -8.12 31.07
CA ASP A 965 -32.54 -7.89 32.50
C ASP A 965 -31.05 -7.78 32.91
N GLY A 966 -30.11 -7.88 31.97
CA GLY A 966 -28.67 -7.83 32.22
C GLY A 966 -28.04 -9.17 32.61
N SER A 967 -28.81 -10.25 32.75
CA SER A 967 -28.25 -11.58 32.92
C SER A 967 -27.57 -12.08 31.64
N ILE A 968 -26.64 -13.03 31.77
CA ILE A 968 -25.92 -13.59 30.61
C ILE A 968 -26.85 -14.45 29.75
N ASP A 969 -26.81 -14.30 28.42
CA ASP A 969 -27.49 -15.23 27.50
C ASP A 969 -26.58 -16.44 27.21
N ASN A 970 -26.82 -17.56 27.88
CA ASN A 970 -26.01 -18.77 27.70
C ASN A 970 -26.17 -19.44 26.33
N ALA A 971 -27.22 -19.13 25.58
CA ALA A 971 -27.37 -19.61 24.21
C ALA A 971 -26.42 -18.90 23.23
N PHE A 972 -25.81 -17.78 23.65
CA PHE A 972 -24.75 -17.10 22.94
C PHE A 972 -23.40 -17.42 23.59
N ASN A 973 -22.66 -18.36 22.99
CA ASN A 973 -21.39 -18.82 23.53
C ASN A 973 -20.25 -18.46 22.56
N PRO A 974 -19.32 -17.57 22.95
CA PRO A 974 -18.18 -17.21 22.10
C PRO A 974 -17.12 -18.31 21.99
N GLY A 975 -17.22 -19.41 22.76
CA GLY A 975 -16.14 -20.40 22.85
C GLY A 975 -14.88 -19.74 23.39
N ASN A 976 -13.76 -19.85 22.67
CA ASN A 976 -12.52 -19.14 23.01
C ASN A 976 -12.60 -17.62 22.72
N GLY A 977 -13.62 -17.14 22.01
CA GLY A 977 -13.84 -15.74 21.70
C GLY A 977 -12.72 -15.10 20.88
N ALA A 978 -12.61 -13.78 20.90
CA ALA A 978 -11.50 -13.07 20.27
C ALA A 978 -10.24 -13.20 21.13
N ASP A 979 -9.05 -13.22 20.52
CA ASP A 979 -7.76 -13.23 21.24
C ASP A 979 -7.25 -11.82 21.60
N GLY A 980 -8.06 -10.79 21.37
CA GLY A 980 -7.74 -9.40 21.63
C GLY A 980 -8.96 -8.50 21.72
N ILE A 981 -8.71 -7.19 21.86
CA ILE A 981 -9.71 -6.20 22.30
C ILE A 981 -10.72 -5.90 21.19
N ILE A 982 -12.01 -5.81 21.53
CA ILE A 982 -13.06 -5.35 20.62
C ILE A 982 -13.36 -3.88 20.89
N TYR A 983 -13.23 -3.04 19.86
CA TYR A 983 -13.49 -1.59 19.94
C TYR A 983 -14.80 -1.17 19.27
N ALA A 984 -15.34 -1.98 18.35
CA ALA A 984 -16.56 -1.65 17.62
C ALA A 984 -17.40 -2.90 17.36
N ILE A 985 -18.72 -2.72 17.39
CA ILE A 985 -19.71 -3.75 17.04
C ILE A 985 -20.80 -3.09 16.21
N ALA A 986 -21.23 -3.75 15.14
CA ALA A 986 -22.41 -3.38 14.37
C ALA A 986 -23.33 -4.59 14.16
N LEU A 987 -24.63 -4.35 14.19
CA LEU A 987 -25.65 -5.35 13.83
C LEU A 987 -25.94 -5.25 12.33
N LEU A 988 -25.83 -6.38 11.63
CA LEU A 988 -26.14 -6.49 10.21
C LEU A 988 -27.65 -6.68 9.97
N PRO A 989 -28.15 -6.41 8.75
CA PRO A 989 -29.56 -6.64 8.40
C PRO A 989 -30.04 -8.09 8.58
N ASP A 990 -29.13 -9.07 8.54
CA ASP A 990 -29.41 -10.50 8.78
C ASP A 990 -29.40 -10.88 10.27
N ASN A 991 -29.28 -9.90 11.16
CA ASN A 991 -29.11 -10.02 12.61
C ASN A 991 -27.81 -10.66 13.08
N ASN A 992 -26.84 -10.94 12.19
CA ASN A 992 -25.49 -11.27 12.60
C ASN A 992 -24.73 -10.01 13.01
N LEU A 993 -23.56 -10.19 13.62
CA LEU A 993 -22.77 -9.09 14.13
C LEU A 993 -21.48 -8.98 13.35
N VAL A 994 -21.02 -7.77 13.11
CA VAL A 994 -19.62 -7.53 12.79
C VAL A 994 -18.94 -6.92 14.00
N ILE A 995 -17.79 -7.48 14.34
CA ILE A 995 -16.91 -6.95 15.36
C ILE A 995 -15.64 -6.38 14.71
N GLY A 996 -15.14 -5.28 15.25
CA GLY A 996 -13.91 -4.63 14.87
C GLY A 996 -13.02 -4.37 16.08
N GLY A 997 -11.72 -4.64 15.98
CA GLY A 997 -10.83 -4.54 17.13
C GLY A 997 -9.35 -4.66 16.84
N ASP A 998 -8.60 -5.02 17.89
CA ASP A 998 -7.18 -5.35 17.90
C ASP A 998 -7.02 -6.82 18.32
N PHE A 999 -7.39 -7.73 17.42
CA PHE A 999 -7.36 -9.18 17.59
C PHE A 999 -6.86 -9.84 16.30
N HIS A 1000 -6.21 -10.99 16.42
CA HIS A 1000 -5.67 -11.75 15.29
C HIS A 1000 -6.59 -12.91 14.92
N ALA A 1001 -7.30 -13.49 15.89
CA ALA A 1001 -8.19 -14.62 15.69
C ALA A 1001 -9.47 -14.52 16.53
N VAL A 1002 -10.51 -15.20 16.05
CA VAL A 1002 -11.73 -15.45 16.82
C VAL A 1002 -11.98 -16.96 16.83
N ASN A 1003 -12.06 -17.53 18.02
CA ASN A 1003 -12.14 -18.97 18.25
C ASN A 1003 -11.04 -19.77 17.53
N GLY A 1004 -9.82 -19.21 17.48
CA GLY A 1004 -8.67 -19.82 16.79
C GLY A 1004 -8.65 -19.60 15.26
N VAL A 1005 -9.72 -19.05 14.67
CA VAL A 1005 -9.80 -18.77 13.25
C VAL A 1005 -9.22 -17.37 12.95
N PRO A 1006 -8.20 -17.24 12.07
CA PRO A 1006 -7.58 -15.95 11.76
C PRO A 1006 -8.57 -14.93 11.17
N ARG A 1007 -8.62 -13.73 11.76
CA ARG A 1007 -9.55 -12.65 11.38
C ARG A 1007 -9.01 -11.21 11.52
N ASN A 1008 -7.74 -11.03 11.93
CA ASN A 1008 -6.96 -9.78 11.86
C ASN A 1008 -7.80 -8.49 11.86
N GLY A 1009 -8.45 -8.23 13.01
CA GLY A 1009 -9.18 -7.01 13.31
C GLY A 1009 -10.66 -6.95 12.90
N VAL A 1010 -11.19 -7.84 12.05
CA VAL A 1010 -12.62 -7.85 11.65
C VAL A 1010 -13.19 -9.27 11.56
N ALA A 1011 -14.32 -9.53 12.21
CA ALA A 1011 -15.01 -10.82 12.09
C ALA A 1011 -16.52 -10.66 12.07
N ARG A 1012 -17.22 -11.57 11.38
CA ARG A 1012 -18.67 -11.74 11.53
C ARG A 1012 -18.94 -12.83 12.56
N ILE A 1013 -19.84 -12.56 13.50
CA ILE A 1013 -20.25 -13.47 14.56
C ILE A 1013 -21.71 -13.86 14.31
N ARG A 1014 -21.97 -15.17 14.33
CA ARG A 1014 -23.33 -15.70 14.30
C ARG A 1014 -24.05 -15.24 15.54
N ALA A 1015 -25.06 -14.41 15.39
CA ALA A 1015 -25.80 -13.95 16.56
C ALA A 1015 -27.19 -14.53 16.66
N ASN A 1016 -27.80 -14.96 15.54
CA ASN A 1016 -29.13 -15.56 15.46
C ASN A 1016 -30.09 -15.05 16.56
N ASP A 1017 -30.72 -13.92 16.27
CA ASP A 1017 -31.69 -13.27 17.16
C ASP A 1017 -33.13 -13.66 16.81
N ALA A 1018 -33.35 -14.88 16.32
CA ALA A 1018 -34.70 -15.33 16.01
C ALA A 1018 -35.56 -15.37 17.29
N ASP A 1019 -36.39 -14.33 17.45
CA ASP A 1019 -37.41 -14.17 18.51
C ASP A 1019 -38.37 -15.37 18.60
N ALA A 1020 -38.53 -16.09 17.48
CA ALA A 1020 -39.17 -17.39 17.44
C ALA A 1020 -38.63 -18.25 16.28
N ARG A 1021 -38.42 -19.55 16.51
CA ARG A 1021 -38.01 -20.52 15.49
C ARG A 1021 -38.90 -21.76 15.53
N PHE A 1022 -39.26 -22.30 14.38
CA PHE A 1022 -39.84 -23.64 14.33
C PHE A 1022 -38.74 -24.65 14.66
N THR A 1023 -38.89 -25.40 15.74
CA THR A 1023 -37.95 -26.44 16.18
C THR A 1023 -38.30 -27.80 15.59
N SER A 1024 -39.57 -28.04 15.27
CA SER A 1024 -39.99 -29.26 14.59
C SER A 1024 -41.32 -29.06 13.87
N ILE A 1025 -41.55 -29.89 12.86
CA ILE A 1025 -42.85 -30.08 12.20
C ILE A 1025 -43.16 -31.57 12.25
N GLU A 1026 -44.20 -31.92 13.00
CA GLU A 1026 -44.55 -33.31 13.27
C GLU A 1026 -45.86 -33.65 12.55
N PRO A 1027 -45.89 -34.71 11.73
CA PRO A 1027 -47.14 -35.16 11.11
C PRO A 1027 -48.10 -35.68 12.19
N VAL A 1028 -49.36 -35.29 12.10
CA VAL A 1028 -50.45 -35.79 12.97
C VAL A 1028 -51.64 -36.23 12.10
N PRO A 1029 -52.54 -37.11 12.60
CA PRO A 1029 -53.70 -37.53 11.83
C PRO A 1029 -54.52 -36.32 11.33
N GLY A 1030 -54.57 -36.14 10.01
CA GLY A 1030 -55.29 -35.04 9.35
C GLY A 1030 -54.45 -33.79 9.03
N GLY A 1031 -53.21 -33.65 9.50
CA GLY A 1031 -52.39 -32.47 9.20
C GLY A 1031 -51.00 -32.51 9.82
N CYS A 1032 -50.50 -31.37 10.31
CA CYS A 1032 -49.23 -31.30 11.02
C CYS A 1032 -49.30 -30.45 12.29
N ARG A 1033 -48.38 -30.69 13.20
CA ARG A 1033 -48.12 -29.93 14.42
C ARG A 1033 -46.77 -29.23 14.27
N LEU A 1034 -46.77 -27.91 14.40
CA LEU A 1034 -45.59 -27.07 14.38
C LEU A 1034 -45.18 -26.76 15.82
N ILE A 1035 -43.93 -26.99 16.18
CA ILE A 1035 -43.38 -26.60 17.47
C ILE A 1035 -42.53 -25.34 17.25
N LEU A 1036 -42.93 -24.24 17.90
CA LEU A 1036 -42.30 -22.93 17.80
C LEU A 1036 -41.62 -22.60 19.14
N ALA A 1037 -40.30 -22.60 19.19
CA ALA A 1037 -39.58 -21.99 20.31
C ALA A 1037 -39.71 -20.46 20.19
N CYS A 1038 -40.03 -19.76 21.27
CA CYS A 1038 -40.40 -18.35 21.24
C CYS A 1038 -40.21 -17.65 22.59
N THR A 1039 -40.28 -16.32 22.61
CA THR A 1039 -40.14 -15.52 23.82
C THR A 1039 -41.41 -15.60 24.69
N PRO A 1040 -41.32 -16.03 25.97
CA PRO A 1040 -42.45 -16.04 26.88
C PRO A 1040 -43.06 -14.64 27.07
N GLY A 1041 -44.38 -14.56 27.17
CA GLY A 1041 -45.16 -13.32 27.32
C GLY A 1041 -45.50 -12.61 26.00
N ALA A 1042 -44.92 -13.01 24.87
CA ALA A 1042 -45.20 -12.40 23.56
C ALA A 1042 -46.35 -13.10 22.81
N ASN A 1043 -47.08 -12.33 21.99
CA ASN A 1043 -48.09 -12.87 21.09
C ASN A 1043 -47.49 -13.17 19.71
N TYR A 1044 -47.72 -14.36 19.17
CA TYR A 1044 -47.25 -14.78 17.86
C TYR A 1044 -48.41 -15.13 16.93
N ILE A 1045 -48.34 -14.61 15.71
CA ILE A 1045 -49.21 -14.97 14.58
C ILE A 1045 -48.41 -15.93 13.71
N THR A 1046 -48.92 -17.16 13.57
CA THR A 1046 -48.38 -18.16 12.64
C THR A 1046 -49.19 -18.13 11.36
N GLU A 1047 -48.51 -18.04 10.23
CA GLU A 1047 -49.09 -17.95 8.90
C GLU A 1047 -48.59 -19.11 8.04
N ALA A 1048 -49.43 -19.58 7.12
CA ALA A 1048 -49.09 -20.60 6.16
C ALA A 1048 -49.23 -20.11 4.72
N SER A 1049 -48.45 -20.66 3.81
CA SER A 1049 -48.51 -20.41 2.38
C SER A 1049 -48.32 -21.70 1.58
N SER A 1050 -48.92 -21.78 0.40
CA SER A 1050 -48.63 -22.87 -0.56
C SER A 1050 -47.69 -22.45 -1.69
N ASN A 1051 -47.35 -21.15 -1.78
CA ASN A 1051 -46.61 -20.59 -2.92
C ASN A 1051 -45.62 -19.47 -2.55
N LEU A 1052 -45.40 -19.22 -1.26
CA LEU A 1052 -44.56 -18.15 -0.69
C LEU A 1052 -45.01 -16.71 -1.01
N ALA A 1053 -45.99 -16.51 -1.89
CA ALA A 1053 -46.53 -15.20 -2.24
C ALA A 1053 -47.72 -14.80 -1.37
N ASN A 1054 -48.63 -15.75 -1.08
CA ASN A 1054 -49.84 -15.52 -0.32
C ASN A 1054 -49.75 -16.18 1.06
N TRP A 1055 -49.73 -15.38 2.12
CA TRP A 1055 -49.62 -15.85 3.51
C TRP A 1055 -50.94 -15.66 4.24
N ILE A 1056 -51.45 -16.74 4.82
CA ILE A 1056 -52.73 -16.74 5.54
C ILE A 1056 -52.46 -17.08 7.01
N PRO A 1057 -52.90 -16.25 7.97
CA PRO A 1057 -52.84 -16.60 9.39
C PRO A 1057 -53.60 -17.89 9.69
N ILE A 1058 -52.93 -18.84 10.35
CA ILE A 1058 -53.51 -20.11 10.80
C ILE A 1058 -53.66 -20.20 12.31
N SER A 1059 -52.92 -19.39 13.09
CA SER A 1059 -53.10 -19.29 14.54
C SER A 1059 -52.53 -17.99 15.10
N THR A 1060 -53.12 -17.50 16.19
CA THR A 1060 -52.55 -16.43 17.02
C THR A 1060 -52.50 -16.91 18.46
N ASN A 1061 -51.30 -17.00 19.05
CA ASN A 1061 -51.11 -17.57 20.39
C ASN A 1061 -50.26 -16.65 21.27
N ASN A 1062 -50.63 -16.56 22.55
CA ASN A 1062 -49.77 -15.97 23.58
C ASN A 1062 -48.80 -17.06 24.08
N ALA A 1063 -47.50 -16.82 23.95
CA ALA A 1063 -46.47 -17.72 24.42
C ALA A 1063 -46.37 -17.65 25.95
N THR A 1064 -47.11 -18.48 26.68
CA THR A 1064 -47.00 -18.50 28.17
C THR A 1064 -45.73 -19.19 28.65
N THR A 1065 -45.07 -19.96 27.79
CA THR A 1065 -43.78 -20.62 28.01
C THR A 1065 -42.86 -20.38 26.82
N GLY A 1066 -41.63 -20.89 26.85
CA GLY A 1066 -40.67 -20.74 25.75
C GLY A 1066 -41.02 -21.56 24.49
N ILE A 1067 -42.14 -22.29 24.50
CA ILE A 1067 -42.59 -23.15 23.41
C ILE A 1067 -44.08 -22.91 23.14
N LEU A 1068 -44.43 -22.77 21.86
CA LEU A 1068 -45.79 -22.77 21.35
C LEU A 1068 -46.00 -23.98 20.44
N ILE A 1069 -47.11 -24.68 20.65
CA ILE A 1069 -47.54 -25.79 19.80
C ILE A 1069 -48.70 -25.30 18.95
N ILE A 1070 -48.52 -25.33 17.63
CA ILE A 1070 -49.48 -24.84 16.64
C ILE A 1070 -49.93 -26.01 15.77
N ASN A 1071 -51.23 -26.17 15.55
CA ASN A 1071 -51.75 -27.23 14.68
C ASN A 1071 -52.22 -26.64 13.35
N ASP A 1072 -51.79 -27.24 12.23
CA ASP A 1072 -52.34 -26.99 10.91
C ASP A 1072 -53.10 -28.23 10.41
N PRO A 1073 -54.42 -28.31 10.67
CA PRO A 1073 -55.23 -29.46 10.30
C PRO A 1073 -55.50 -29.55 8.79
N ASN A 1074 -55.03 -28.59 7.99
CA ASN A 1074 -55.24 -28.57 6.55
C ASN A 1074 -53.98 -28.94 5.77
N ALA A 1075 -52.86 -29.24 6.45
CA ALA A 1075 -51.55 -29.40 5.80
C ALA A 1075 -51.59 -30.42 4.65
N ASN A 1076 -52.30 -31.55 4.87
CA ASN A 1076 -52.41 -32.65 3.92
C ASN A 1076 -53.26 -32.32 2.67
N SER A 1077 -53.99 -31.20 2.67
CA SER A 1077 -54.75 -30.73 1.50
C SER A 1077 -53.87 -30.00 0.46
N TYR A 1078 -52.56 -29.88 0.71
CA TYR A 1078 -51.62 -29.17 -0.13
C TYR A 1078 -50.43 -30.08 -0.44
N THR A 1079 -49.97 -30.06 -1.69
CA THR A 1079 -48.77 -30.80 -2.12
C THR A 1079 -47.49 -30.21 -1.52
N THR A 1080 -47.51 -28.94 -1.12
CA THR A 1080 -46.39 -28.22 -0.51
C THR A 1080 -46.93 -27.12 0.36
N ARG A 1081 -46.36 -26.96 1.57
CA ARG A 1081 -46.82 -25.95 2.52
C ARG A 1081 -45.65 -25.35 3.30
N PHE A 1082 -45.66 -24.02 3.40
CA PHE A 1082 -44.65 -23.20 4.04
C PHE A 1082 -45.25 -22.53 5.27
N TYR A 1083 -44.45 -22.33 6.30
CA TYR A 1083 -44.87 -21.72 7.56
C TYR A 1083 -43.94 -20.57 7.92
N ARG A 1084 -44.50 -19.52 8.52
CA ARG A 1084 -43.75 -18.45 9.17
C ARG A 1084 -44.48 -18.02 10.44
N ALA A 1085 -43.73 -17.52 11.41
CA ALA A 1085 -44.29 -16.91 12.62
C ALA A 1085 -43.78 -15.48 12.72
N ARG A 1086 -44.66 -14.56 13.13
CA ARG A 1086 -44.32 -13.17 13.44
C ARG A 1086 -44.92 -12.77 14.77
N LYS A 1087 -44.28 -11.84 15.48
CA LYS A 1087 -44.84 -11.25 16.70
C LYS A 1087 -46.03 -10.36 16.31
N ALA A 1088 -47.12 -10.38 17.08
CA ALA A 1088 -48.35 -9.67 16.72
C ALA A 1088 -48.22 -8.13 16.78
N ASP A 1089 -47.23 -7.64 17.52
CA ASP A 1089 -47.00 -6.21 17.78
C ASP A 1089 -46.06 -5.55 16.73
N PHE A 1090 -45.68 -6.28 15.68
CA PHE A 1090 -44.83 -5.82 14.57
C PHE A 1090 -45.45 -6.15 13.19
#